data_AF-A0A7Y4U463-F1
#
_entry.id   AF-A0A7Y4U463-F1
#
_cell.length_a   1.000
_cell.length_b   1.000
_cell.length_c   1.000
_cell.angle_alpha   90.00
_cell.angle_beta   90.00
_cell.angle_gamma   90.00
#
_symmetry.space_group_name_H-M   'P 1'
#
loop_
_entity.id
_entity.type
_entity.pdbx_description
1 polymer ?
#
loop_
_entity_poly.entity_id
_entity_poly.type
_entity_poly.pdbx_seq_one_letter_code
_entity_poly.pdbx_strand_id
1 'polypeptide(L)'
;MPRKKRKRRLARSSPTLLSSAPMRYHFADCELDPRLYQLHREGTPIAVEPKVFDVLVYLLHHRDQVVSKDELLDKVWPGQVVSETALSRRIAAARRAVGDDGTKQEIIETHHGRGFRFIASVIELTEVATTSLASDGSSVSVTTNGQSREALFDPLPLPTEHEANEHAVSIAPASVTVPPAVAPAPVGTEEVPPHRVGRAHRSRFMTLAAILFLIVTTIGVVRYWPFPFPDTRPPTPSTQSLPLPDKPSIIVLPFTNLSGDSSQEYFSDGFTDELITDLSRIPQLFIIARQSAFTYKGKQTKVQDISREMGVRYVLEGSVQRTKEQLRVLVQLSDATTGEQVWAERYDRPMQDLFALQDDIVQKIVTTLKLQLPLLELGRIVHKGTNNLEAYDYFLRGQGYYFRYTKEASAQARQMYEKAIALDPPYADAYVWLGRAYNVEWGFRWNQDPKILERALALMHQALAIDDSLPRAHSFLGTIYADQQQYDQAIAAGERAIALDPNEAGSYASHGQVLLNAGRPEEAEKTLRQAMRLNPRSLANYPAALGTAYNLMGRYTEAISALKDALNRNPRHQSAYIDLATSYLQQWVSQQEENTQTLPQALAAAQRALALADTSPLLSSFGHVLLGYVYLLQKQYEPARTELEQAIANHPNSALGHAVLADLFGRVGKPDEALRMAEEALRRKPAMVDTHLAFVGSAYYFAGKPEEAIVPLKQYLSRYPNILGPHLALAAAYSELGKDSEAQAEVAEVLRINPNFSLEVHKERAPIKDPATLARVIAALRKAGLK
;
A
#
# COMPACT_ATOMS: atom_id res chain seq x y z
N MET A 1 -73.50 -0.40 0.94
CA MET A 1 -73.11 0.92 1.49
C MET A 1 -72.35 0.74 2.83
N PRO A 2 -71.64 1.75 3.38
CA PRO A 2 -70.35 1.52 4.05
C PRO A 2 -70.36 1.59 5.58
N ARG A 3 -69.29 1.06 6.22
CA ARG A 3 -68.61 1.74 7.36
C ARG A 3 -67.28 1.11 7.84
N LYS A 4 -66.38 2.00 8.30
CA LYS A 4 -65.30 1.83 9.30
C LYS A 4 -64.14 0.85 9.03
N LYS A 5 -62.97 1.43 8.69
CA LYS A 5 -61.64 0.86 9.00
C LYS A 5 -61.54 0.56 10.51
N ARG A 6 -61.04 -0.62 10.91
CA ARG A 6 -60.65 -0.93 12.29
C ARG A 6 -59.13 -1.09 12.34
N LYS A 7 -58.42 -0.20 13.05
CA LYS A 7 -56.99 -0.42 13.38
C LYS A 7 -56.90 -1.65 14.28
N ARG A 8 -56.11 -2.67 13.90
CA ARG A 8 -55.72 -3.75 14.81
C ARG A 8 -54.24 -3.59 15.11
N ARG A 9 -53.93 -3.29 16.38
CA ARG A 9 -52.56 -3.14 16.90
C ARG A 9 -52.00 -4.56 17.07
N LEU A 10 -51.05 -4.97 16.25
CA LEU A 10 -50.22 -6.14 16.52
C LEU A 10 -48.99 -5.69 17.31
N ALA A 11 -48.58 -6.51 18.28
CA ALA A 11 -47.50 -6.18 19.19
C ALA A 11 -46.12 -6.43 18.56
N ARG A 12 -45.08 -5.78 19.12
CA ARG A 12 -43.71 -6.26 18.93
C ARG A 12 -43.55 -7.58 19.68
N SER A 13 -43.12 -8.62 18.97
CA SER A 13 -42.57 -9.84 19.54
C SER A 13 -41.55 -10.40 18.55
N SER A 14 -40.27 -10.04 18.74
CA SER A 14 -39.16 -10.57 17.95
C SER A 14 -38.92 -12.04 18.32
N PRO A 15 -38.86 -12.97 17.35
CA PRO A 15 -38.25 -14.27 17.58
C PRO A 15 -36.75 -14.17 17.27
N THR A 16 -35.92 -14.07 18.31
CA THR A 16 -34.46 -14.21 18.19
C THR A 16 -34.12 -15.68 17.95
N LEU A 17 -34.23 -16.14 16.70
CA LEU A 17 -34.07 -17.55 16.31
C LEU A 17 -33.16 -17.71 15.07
N LEU A 18 -31.87 -17.42 15.26
CA LEU A 18 -30.79 -17.85 14.34
C LEU A 18 -29.66 -18.59 15.10
N SER A 19 -29.97 -19.16 16.26
CA SER A 19 -29.03 -19.92 17.11
C SER A 19 -29.35 -21.43 17.17
N SER A 20 -30.23 -21.93 16.31
CA SER A 20 -30.74 -23.31 16.37
C SER A 20 -31.21 -23.89 15.03
N ALA A 21 -30.61 -23.46 13.91
CA ALA A 21 -30.68 -24.27 12.69
C ALA A 21 -29.78 -25.50 12.90
N PRO A 22 -30.23 -26.73 12.60
CA PRO A 22 -29.39 -27.91 12.77
C PRO A 22 -28.21 -27.86 11.80
N MET A 23 -27.07 -28.39 12.26
CA MET A 23 -25.80 -28.30 11.53
C MET A 23 -25.76 -29.27 10.35
N ARG A 24 -26.38 -30.45 10.51
CA ARG A 24 -26.53 -31.48 9.47
C ARG A 24 -27.86 -32.20 9.57
N TYR A 25 -28.29 -32.73 8.42
CA TYR A 25 -29.47 -33.57 8.27
C TYR A 25 -29.05 -34.95 7.78
N HIS A 26 -29.41 -36.01 8.51
CA HIS A 26 -29.31 -37.39 8.02
C HIS A 26 -30.70 -37.90 7.63
N PHE A 27 -30.80 -38.53 6.46
CA PHE A 27 -32.04 -39.15 5.96
C PHE A 27 -31.69 -40.25 4.96
N ALA A 28 -32.39 -41.39 5.03
CA ALA A 28 -32.04 -42.59 4.25
C ALA A 28 -30.54 -42.94 4.38
N ASP A 29 -29.81 -43.00 3.27
CA ASP A 29 -28.36 -43.21 3.15
C ASP A 29 -27.54 -41.90 3.03
N CYS A 30 -28.21 -40.75 3.14
CA CYS A 30 -27.67 -39.42 2.88
C CYS A 30 -27.33 -38.61 4.15
N GLU A 31 -26.30 -37.77 4.04
CA GLU A 31 -25.93 -36.72 5.00
C GLU A 31 -25.80 -35.38 4.28
N LEU A 32 -26.59 -34.38 4.68
CA LEU A 32 -26.63 -33.06 4.05
C LEU A 32 -26.26 -31.99 5.08
N ASP A 33 -25.17 -31.24 4.81
CA ASP A 33 -24.76 -30.06 5.59
C ASP A 33 -25.10 -28.78 4.78
N PRO A 34 -26.15 -28.02 5.15
CA PRO A 34 -26.57 -26.85 4.38
C PRO A 34 -25.55 -25.70 4.41
N ARG A 35 -24.67 -25.67 5.42
CA ARG A 35 -23.68 -24.59 5.63
C ARG A 35 -22.43 -24.83 4.78
N LEU A 36 -22.03 -26.10 4.66
CA LEU A 36 -20.90 -26.51 3.82
C LEU A 36 -21.31 -26.78 2.37
N TYR A 37 -22.61 -26.77 2.08
CA TYR A 37 -23.19 -27.05 0.76
C TYR A 37 -22.83 -28.45 0.24
N GLN A 38 -22.79 -29.41 1.16
CA GLN A 38 -22.33 -30.78 0.92
C GLN A 38 -23.48 -31.78 1.08
N LEU A 39 -23.62 -32.65 0.08
CA LEU A 39 -24.39 -33.90 0.18
C LEU A 39 -23.39 -35.06 0.14
N HIS A 40 -23.43 -35.92 1.14
CA HIS A 40 -22.78 -37.23 1.10
C HIS A 40 -23.86 -38.30 1.00
N ARG A 41 -23.53 -39.43 0.37
CA ARG A 41 -24.35 -40.64 0.36
C ARG A 41 -23.45 -41.85 0.59
N GLU A 42 -23.82 -42.71 1.54
CA GLU A 42 -22.96 -43.81 2.03
C GLU A 42 -21.54 -43.30 2.45
N GLY A 43 -21.47 -42.09 2.99
CA GLY A 43 -20.20 -41.40 3.35
C GLY A 43 -19.39 -40.84 2.17
N THR A 44 -19.81 -41.07 0.93
CA THR A 44 -19.13 -40.56 -0.28
C THR A 44 -19.73 -39.21 -0.71
N PRO A 45 -18.93 -38.16 -0.98
CA PRO A 45 -19.46 -36.87 -1.42
C PRO A 45 -20.08 -36.95 -2.82
N ILE A 46 -21.30 -36.44 -2.96
CA ILE A 46 -22.07 -36.37 -4.20
C ILE A 46 -22.02 -34.94 -4.73
N ALA A 47 -21.53 -34.75 -5.96
CA ALA A 47 -21.57 -33.46 -6.63
C ALA A 47 -22.99 -33.13 -7.13
N VAL A 48 -23.52 -31.96 -6.76
CA VAL A 48 -24.88 -31.53 -7.06
C VAL A 48 -24.87 -30.11 -7.66
N GLU A 49 -25.68 -29.84 -8.70
CA GLU A 49 -25.90 -28.47 -9.21
C GLU A 49 -26.49 -27.59 -8.09
N PRO A 50 -26.07 -26.32 -7.92
CA PRO A 50 -26.61 -25.47 -6.85
C PRO A 50 -28.14 -25.38 -6.85
N LYS A 51 -28.76 -25.16 -8.02
CA LYS A 51 -30.23 -25.13 -8.15
C LYS A 51 -30.91 -26.51 -8.08
N VAL A 52 -30.18 -27.55 -7.72
CA VAL A 52 -30.68 -28.88 -7.33
C VAL A 52 -30.49 -29.09 -5.82
N PHE A 53 -29.38 -28.64 -5.25
CA PHE A 53 -29.15 -28.65 -3.80
C PHE A 53 -30.09 -27.68 -3.07
N ASP A 54 -30.30 -26.47 -3.58
CA ASP A 54 -31.29 -25.51 -3.05
C ASP A 54 -32.71 -26.11 -2.98
N VAL A 55 -33.08 -26.95 -3.96
CA VAL A 55 -34.38 -27.65 -3.99
C VAL A 55 -34.45 -28.71 -2.90
N LEU A 56 -33.38 -29.51 -2.72
CA LEU A 56 -33.29 -30.49 -1.62
C LEU A 56 -33.39 -29.80 -0.26
N VAL A 57 -32.62 -28.72 -0.05
CA VAL A 57 -32.65 -27.91 1.17
C VAL A 57 -34.05 -27.34 1.42
N TYR A 58 -34.68 -26.72 0.43
CA TYR A 58 -36.00 -26.11 0.60
C TYR A 58 -37.07 -27.16 0.92
N LEU A 59 -37.12 -28.27 0.16
CA LEU A 59 -38.08 -29.35 0.40
C LEU A 59 -37.89 -30.00 1.77
N LEU A 60 -36.64 -30.20 2.22
CA LEU A 60 -36.33 -30.81 3.52
C LEU A 60 -36.74 -29.90 4.70
N HIS A 61 -36.54 -28.58 4.59
CA HIS A 61 -37.02 -27.62 5.59
C HIS A 61 -38.55 -27.51 5.63
N HIS A 62 -39.25 -27.87 4.55
CA HIS A 62 -40.72 -27.80 4.43
C HIS A 62 -41.38 -29.19 4.35
N ARG A 63 -40.68 -30.24 4.81
CA ARG A 63 -41.10 -31.66 4.78
C ARG A 63 -42.50 -31.94 5.37
N ASP A 64 -42.95 -31.11 6.31
CA ASP A 64 -44.25 -31.24 6.95
C ASP A 64 -45.43 -30.84 6.05
N GLN A 65 -45.17 -30.18 4.91
CA GLN A 65 -46.18 -29.73 3.95
C GLN A 65 -45.87 -30.13 2.50
N VAL A 66 -46.87 -29.95 1.62
CA VAL A 66 -46.67 -30.05 0.16
C VAL A 66 -46.24 -28.68 -0.35
N VAL A 67 -45.00 -28.58 -0.83
CA VAL A 67 -44.46 -27.36 -1.43
C VAL A 67 -44.96 -27.25 -2.87
N SER A 68 -45.59 -26.13 -3.21
CA SER A 68 -46.15 -25.95 -4.55
C SER A 68 -45.08 -25.68 -5.62
N LYS A 69 -45.42 -25.88 -6.90
CA LYS A 69 -44.51 -25.55 -8.01
C LYS A 69 -44.16 -24.06 -8.04
N ASP A 70 -45.16 -23.21 -7.86
CA ASP A 70 -45.00 -21.75 -7.88
C ASP A 70 -44.20 -21.25 -6.67
N GLU A 71 -44.35 -21.90 -5.51
CA GLU A 71 -43.55 -21.63 -4.30
C GLU A 71 -42.08 -22.04 -4.50
N LEU A 72 -41.79 -23.21 -5.09
CA LEU A 72 -40.41 -23.57 -5.47
C LEU A 72 -39.82 -22.57 -6.47
N LEU A 73 -40.62 -22.13 -7.46
CA LEU A 73 -40.20 -21.13 -8.44
C LEU A 73 -39.83 -19.79 -7.77
N ASP A 74 -40.72 -19.24 -6.96
CA ASP A 74 -40.53 -17.98 -6.23
C ASP A 74 -39.39 -18.03 -5.19
N LYS A 75 -39.20 -19.18 -4.52
CA LYS A 75 -38.24 -19.31 -3.39
C LYS A 75 -36.85 -19.79 -3.79
N VAL A 76 -36.73 -20.66 -4.81
CA VAL A 76 -35.43 -21.18 -5.28
C VAL A 76 -34.91 -20.40 -6.50
N TRP A 77 -35.79 -19.75 -7.27
CA TRP A 77 -35.44 -18.90 -8.41
C TRP A 77 -36.08 -17.50 -8.35
N PRO A 78 -35.92 -16.76 -7.23
CA PRO A 78 -36.52 -15.43 -7.06
C PRO A 78 -36.16 -14.50 -8.23
N GLY A 79 -37.19 -13.94 -8.86
CA GLY A 79 -37.04 -13.02 -10.01
C GLY A 79 -36.73 -13.66 -11.37
N GLN A 80 -36.59 -14.98 -11.48
CA GLN A 80 -36.24 -15.65 -12.74
C GLN A 80 -37.43 -16.38 -13.37
N VAL A 81 -37.67 -16.18 -14.67
CA VAL A 81 -38.71 -16.91 -15.42
C VAL A 81 -38.19 -18.29 -15.83
N VAL A 82 -38.43 -19.29 -14.98
CA VAL A 82 -38.02 -20.69 -15.19
C VAL A 82 -39.20 -21.53 -15.69
N SER A 83 -38.98 -22.34 -16.74
CA SER A 83 -40.04 -23.18 -17.30
C SER A 83 -40.31 -24.43 -16.44
N GLU A 84 -41.54 -24.93 -16.48
CA GLU A 84 -41.95 -26.14 -15.74
C GLU A 84 -41.10 -27.37 -16.11
N THR A 85 -40.65 -27.46 -17.36
CA THR A 85 -39.70 -28.48 -17.84
C THR A 85 -38.34 -28.39 -17.14
N ALA A 86 -37.85 -27.18 -16.84
CA ALA A 86 -36.59 -26.97 -16.13
C ALA A 86 -36.73 -27.29 -14.63
N LEU A 87 -37.85 -26.90 -13.99
CA LEU A 87 -38.18 -27.34 -12.63
C LEU A 87 -38.24 -28.88 -12.54
N SER A 88 -38.94 -29.51 -13.48
CA SER A 88 -39.08 -30.98 -13.54
C SER A 88 -37.74 -31.70 -13.72
N ARG A 89 -36.84 -31.16 -14.56
CA ARG A 89 -35.46 -31.67 -14.71
C ARG A 89 -34.65 -31.57 -13.42
N ARG A 90 -34.82 -30.50 -12.65
CA ARG A 90 -34.10 -30.29 -11.38
C ARG A 90 -34.65 -31.14 -10.23
N ILE A 91 -35.95 -31.38 -10.18
CA ILE A 91 -36.54 -32.42 -9.29
C ILE A 91 -36.00 -33.81 -9.65
N ALA A 92 -35.90 -34.14 -10.94
CA ALA A 92 -35.31 -35.40 -11.41
C ALA A 92 -33.78 -35.49 -11.19
N ALA A 93 -33.07 -34.37 -11.01
CA ALA A 93 -31.68 -34.35 -10.56
C ALA A 93 -31.59 -34.49 -9.03
N ALA A 94 -32.49 -33.84 -8.28
CA ALA A 94 -32.56 -33.90 -6.83
C ALA A 94 -32.75 -35.34 -6.35
N ARG A 95 -33.77 -36.04 -6.89
CA ARG A 95 -34.01 -37.46 -6.62
C ARG A 95 -32.75 -38.31 -6.84
N ARG A 96 -32.14 -38.23 -8.03
CA ARG A 96 -30.92 -38.99 -8.39
C ARG A 96 -29.73 -38.72 -7.47
N ALA A 97 -29.58 -37.49 -6.96
CA ALA A 97 -28.52 -37.16 -6.01
C ALA A 97 -28.71 -37.93 -4.69
N VAL A 98 -29.94 -37.94 -4.15
CA VAL A 98 -30.29 -38.63 -2.90
C VAL A 98 -30.64 -40.13 -3.09
N GLY A 99 -30.39 -40.71 -4.27
CA GLY A 99 -30.66 -42.13 -4.54
C GLY A 99 -32.14 -42.48 -4.82
N ASP A 100 -33.05 -41.52 -4.77
CA ASP A 100 -34.48 -41.68 -5.05
C ASP A 100 -34.75 -41.76 -6.57
N ASP A 101 -35.86 -42.40 -6.94
CA ASP A 101 -36.30 -42.55 -8.33
C ASP A 101 -37.76 -42.13 -8.55
N GLY A 102 -38.13 -41.88 -9.82
CA GLY A 102 -39.45 -41.38 -10.19
C GLY A 102 -40.60 -42.38 -10.01
N THR A 103 -40.32 -43.62 -9.65
CA THR A 103 -41.30 -44.71 -9.49
C THR A 103 -41.51 -45.13 -8.04
N LYS A 104 -40.47 -45.06 -7.19
CA LYS A 104 -40.54 -45.32 -5.75
C LYS A 104 -40.90 -44.07 -4.96
N GLN A 105 -40.23 -42.96 -5.25
CA GLN A 105 -40.45 -41.64 -4.63
C GLN A 105 -40.33 -41.67 -3.10
N GLU A 106 -39.38 -42.46 -2.58
CA GLU A 106 -39.20 -42.77 -1.16
C GLU A 106 -38.61 -41.60 -0.35
N ILE A 107 -38.07 -40.58 -1.02
CA ILE A 107 -37.51 -39.37 -0.38
C ILE A 107 -38.25 -38.12 -0.81
N ILE A 108 -38.56 -37.97 -2.11
CA ILE A 108 -39.34 -36.85 -2.64
C ILE A 108 -40.61 -37.40 -3.30
N GLU A 109 -41.79 -37.11 -2.75
CA GLU A 109 -43.09 -37.49 -3.32
C GLU A 109 -43.60 -36.44 -4.33
N THR A 110 -44.26 -36.88 -5.40
CA THR A 110 -44.96 -36.02 -6.38
C THR A 110 -46.46 -36.00 -6.11
N HIS A 111 -46.99 -34.89 -5.61
CA HIS A 111 -48.44 -34.70 -5.55
C HIS A 111 -48.92 -34.07 -6.86
N HIS A 112 -49.43 -34.92 -7.78
CA HIS A 112 -49.90 -34.52 -9.10
C HIS A 112 -50.86 -33.31 -9.03
N GLY A 113 -50.56 -32.28 -9.82
CA GLY A 113 -51.34 -31.03 -9.85
C GLY A 113 -51.22 -30.13 -8.61
N ARG A 114 -50.39 -30.47 -7.61
CA ARG A 114 -50.21 -29.69 -6.38
C ARG A 114 -48.77 -29.28 -6.09
N GLY A 115 -47.81 -30.19 -6.24
CA GLY A 115 -46.41 -29.90 -5.90
C GLY A 115 -45.60 -31.13 -5.54
N PHE A 116 -44.61 -30.93 -4.66
CA PHE A 116 -43.69 -31.96 -4.19
C PHE A 116 -43.61 -31.94 -2.66
N ARG A 117 -43.24 -33.07 -2.05
CA ARG A 117 -43.05 -33.19 -0.61
C ARG A 117 -41.80 -34.01 -0.29
N PHE A 118 -41.05 -33.61 0.72
CA PHE A 118 -39.99 -34.45 1.29
C PHE A 118 -40.60 -35.39 2.32
N ILE A 119 -40.44 -36.71 2.15
CA ILE A 119 -41.13 -37.73 2.98
C ILE A 119 -40.20 -38.67 3.75
N ALA A 120 -38.89 -38.66 3.48
CA ALA A 120 -37.94 -39.46 4.24
C ALA A 120 -37.84 -39.00 5.69
N SER A 121 -37.59 -39.94 6.61
CA SER A 121 -37.33 -39.62 8.02
C SER A 121 -36.02 -38.86 8.15
N VAL A 122 -36.06 -37.70 8.79
CA VAL A 122 -34.90 -36.81 8.99
C VAL A 122 -34.45 -36.85 10.46
N ILE A 123 -33.16 -37.07 10.68
CA ILE A 123 -32.48 -36.84 11.95
C ILE A 123 -31.71 -35.53 11.84
N GLU A 124 -31.97 -34.62 12.77
CA GLU A 124 -31.33 -33.30 12.84
C GLU A 124 -30.17 -33.36 13.86
N LEU A 125 -28.95 -33.06 13.42
CA LEU A 125 -27.78 -33.00 14.30
C LEU A 125 -27.39 -31.56 14.61
N THR A 126 -27.34 -31.25 15.91
CA THR A 126 -26.94 -29.94 16.46
C THR A 126 -25.88 -30.18 17.52
N GLU A 127 -24.83 -29.37 17.52
CA GLU A 127 -23.67 -29.57 18.40
C GLU A 127 -24.00 -29.26 19.87
N VAL A 128 -23.68 -30.19 20.77
CA VAL A 128 -23.75 -29.98 22.23
C VAL A 128 -22.38 -29.49 22.71
N ALA A 129 -22.33 -28.26 23.21
CA ALA A 129 -21.10 -27.64 23.69
C ALA A 129 -20.50 -28.40 24.88
N THR A 130 -19.50 -29.23 24.62
CA THR A 130 -18.88 -30.10 25.62
C THR A 130 -17.76 -29.35 26.37
N THR A 131 -18.14 -28.46 27.30
CA THR A 131 -17.19 -27.71 28.13
C THR A 131 -16.51 -28.63 29.15
N SER A 132 -15.38 -29.22 28.77
CA SER A 132 -14.55 -30.06 29.64
C SER A 132 -13.77 -29.21 30.65
N LEU A 133 -14.31 -29.06 31.86
CA LEU A 133 -13.58 -28.52 33.01
C LEU A 133 -12.53 -29.53 33.51
N ALA A 134 -11.27 -29.13 33.47
CA ALA A 134 -10.19 -29.70 34.28
C ALA A 134 -9.53 -28.55 35.07
N SER A 135 -9.16 -28.79 36.32
CA SER A 135 -8.78 -27.74 37.26
C SER A 135 -7.27 -27.48 37.33
N ASP A 136 -6.97 -26.38 38.03
CA ASP A 136 -5.70 -25.99 38.66
C ASP A 136 -4.95 -24.83 37.95
N GLY A 137 -4.47 -23.81 38.67
CA GLY A 137 -4.63 -23.60 40.11
C GLY A 137 -3.66 -22.58 40.70
N SER A 138 -3.86 -21.28 40.47
CA SER A 138 -3.13 -20.21 41.18
C SER A 138 -3.88 -18.89 41.14
N SER A 139 -3.90 -18.17 42.26
CA SER A 139 -4.67 -16.94 42.45
C SER A 139 -3.80 -15.68 42.34
N VAL A 140 -4.26 -14.71 41.56
CA VAL A 140 -3.85 -13.30 41.72
C VAL A 140 -5.13 -12.46 41.73
N SER A 141 -5.32 -11.69 42.79
CA SER A 141 -6.54 -10.91 43.00
C SER A 141 -6.48 -9.57 42.26
N VAL A 142 -7.39 -9.32 41.32
CA VAL A 142 -7.62 -7.99 40.75
C VAL A 142 -9.09 -7.62 40.93
N THR A 143 -9.36 -6.63 41.78
CA THR A 143 -10.71 -6.10 41.99
C THR A 143 -11.16 -5.29 40.78
N THR A 144 -12.01 -5.87 39.94
CA THR A 144 -12.77 -5.15 38.91
C THR A 144 -14.15 -4.78 39.46
N ASN A 145 -14.47 -3.48 39.48
CA ASN A 145 -15.83 -3.02 39.75
C ASN A 145 -16.76 -3.49 38.62
N GLY A 146 -17.91 -4.07 38.97
CA GLY A 146 -18.89 -4.52 38.00
C GLY A 146 -19.63 -3.35 37.34
N GLN A 147 -19.53 -3.24 36.03
CA GLN A 147 -20.54 -2.59 35.19
C GLN A 147 -20.90 -3.53 34.02
N SER A 148 -22.18 -3.54 33.65
CA SER A 148 -22.80 -4.58 32.84
C SER A 148 -22.46 -4.50 31.36
N ARG A 149 -22.25 -5.65 30.71
CA ARG A 149 -22.08 -5.77 29.24
C ARG A 149 -23.41 -5.72 28.49
N GLU A 150 -24.16 -4.63 28.63
CA GLU A 150 -25.43 -4.38 27.91
C GLU A 150 -25.53 -2.96 27.32
N ALA A 151 -24.49 -2.49 26.62
CA ALA A 151 -24.53 -1.26 25.81
C ALA A 151 -23.38 -1.21 24.77
N LEU A 152 -23.49 -1.96 23.67
CA LEU A 152 -22.51 -1.93 22.56
C LEU A 152 -23.14 -2.02 21.15
N PHE A 153 -24.43 -1.69 21.03
CA PHE A 153 -25.16 -1.64 19.75
C PHE A 153 -26.00 -0.35 19.63
N ASP A 154 -25.33 0.79 19.68
CA ASP A 154 -25.85 2.06 19.14
C ASP A 154 -24.89 2.57 18.06
N PRO A 155 -25.36 2.90 16.83
CA PRO A 155 -24.52 3.50 15.81
C PRO A 155 -24.15 4.92 16.23
N LEU A 156 -22.84 5.24 16.24
CA LEU A 156 -22.36 6.59 16.54
C LEU A 156 -23.02 7.60 15.59
N PRO A 157 -23.73 8.63 16.12
CA PRO A 157 -24.44 9.59 15.28
C PRO A 157 -23.43 10.37 14.41
N LEU A 158 -23.73 10.48 13.12
CA LEU A 158 -23.01 11.38 12.22
C LEU A 158 -23.38 12.83 12.55
N PRO A 159 -22.41 13.75 12.75
CA PRO A 159 -22.71 15.14 13.06
C PRO A 159 -23.32 15.85 11.85
N THR A 160 -24.36 16.64 12.08
CA THR A 160 -24.91 17.58 11.10
C THR A 160 -24.04 18.83 10.96
N GLU A 161 -24.10 19.50 9.81
CA GLU A 161 -23.19 20.57 9.35
C GLU A 161 -23.31 21.93 10.11
N HIS A 162 -23.38 21.95 11.45
CA HIS A 162 -23.60 23.19 12.23
C HIS A 162 -22.76 23.42 13.49
N GLU A 163 -21.97 22.46 13.97
CA GLU A 163 -21.18 22.62 15.22
C GLU A 163 -19.65 22.65 14.98
N ALA A 164 -19.21 23.36 13.94
CA ALA A 164 -17.80 23.42 13.54
C ALA A 164 -17.30 24.81 13.10
N ASN A 165 -18.02 25.90 13.41
CA ASN A 165 -17.68 27.23 12.86
C ASN A 165 -17.88 28.42 13.82
N GLU A 166 -17.54 28.26 15.10
CA GLU A 166 -17.28 29.39 15.99
C GLU A 166 -15.77 29.55 16.22
N HIS A 167 -15.10 30.31 15.34
CA HIS A 167 -13.90 31.16 15.59
C HIS A 167 -13.23 31.55 14.25
N ALA A 168 -13.96 32.29 13.40
CA ALA A 168 -13.42 32.94 12.21
C ALA A 168 -13.45 34.46 12.38
N VAL A 169 -12.28 35.09 12.46
CA VAL A 169 -12.17 36.57 12.52
C VAL A 169 -12.44 37.16 11.14
N SER A 170 -13.34 38.13 11.06
CA SER A 170 -13.77 38.76 9.81
C SER A 170 -12.63 39.57 9.16
N ILE A 171 -12.34 39.27 7.88
CA ILE A 171 -11.57 40.11 6.97
C ILE A 171 -12.36 40.20 5.66
N ALA A 172 -12.61 41.42 5.19
CA ALA A 172 -13.45 41.67 4.01
C ALA A 172 -12.73 41.34 2.69
N PRO A 173 -13.46 40.89 1.63
CA PRO A 173 -12.86 40.55 0.35
C PRO A 173 -12.48 41.79 -0.47
N ALA A 174 -11.31 41.75 -1.10
CA ALA A 174 -10.90 42.73 -2.12
C ALA A 174 -11.29 42.24 -3.53
N SER A 175 -11.97 43.08 -4.30
CA SER A 175 -12.44 42.74 -5.65
C SER A 175 -11.29 42.66 -6.66
N VAL A 176 -11.18 41.53 -7.37
CA VAL A 176 -10.24 41.36 -8.50
C VAL A 176 -11.01 41.35 -9.82
N THR A 177 -10.84 42.40 -10.61
CA THR A 177 -11.52 42.56 -11.91
C THR A 177 -10.73 41.89 -13.03
N VAL A 178 -11.35 40.99 -13.78
CA VAL A 178 -10.73 40.32 -14.94
C VAL A 178 -10.93 41.17 -16.21
N PRO A 179 -9.86 41.53 -16.96
CA PRO A 179 -9.99 42.19 -18.25
C PRO A 179 -10.33 41.19 -19.37
N PRO A 180 -11.20 41.54 -20.33
CA PRO A 180 -11.58 40.65 -21.44
C PRO A 180 -10.51 40.60 -22.55
N ALA A 181 -10.51 39.50 -23.32
CA ALA A 181 -9.62 39.32 -24.46
C ALA A 181 -10.03 40.20 -25.66
N VAL A 182 -9.04 40.67 -26.43
CA VAL A 182 -9.22 41.46 -27.65
C VAL A 182 -8.68 40.68 -28.85
N ALA A 183 -9.49 40.57 -29.91
CA ALA A 183 -9.10 39.97 -31.18
C ALA A 183 -8.57 41.04 -32.16
N PRO A 184 -7.53 40.76 -32.96
CA PRO A 184 -7.02 41.69 -33.96
C PRO A 184 -7.86 41.66 -35.26
N ALA A 185 -8.07 42.83 -35.86
CA ALA A 185 -8.65 43.02 -37.19
C ALA A 185 -7.55 43.39 -38.22
N PRO A 186 -7.75 43.16 -39.53
CA PRO A 186 -6.70 43.28 -40.54
C PRO A 186 -6.56 44.71 -41.11
N VAL A 187 -5.36 45.00 -41.64
CA VAL A 187 -5.08 46.17 -42.50
C VAL A 187 -4.21 45.70 -43.67
N GLY A 188 -4.47 46.24 -44.88
CA GLY A 188 -3.70 45.94 -46.09
C GLY A 188 -3.14 47.19 -46.77
N THR A 189 -1.99 47.01 -47.43
CA THR A 189 -1.47 47.72 -48.61
C THR A 189 -1.79 49.21 -48.83
N GLU A 190 -0.75 50.04 -48.79
CA GLU A 190 -0.60 51.19 -49.69
C GLU A 190 0.91 51.41 -50.03
N GLU A 191 1.23 52.28 -51.00
CA GLU A 191 2.49 52.24 -51.81
C GLU A 191 3.07 53.70 -51.94
N VAL A 192 4.13 54.16 -52.65
CA VAL A 192 4.81 53.76 -53.91
C VAL A 192 6.37 53.97 -53.90
N PRO A 193 7.15 54.72 -54.74
CA PRO A 193 8.55 54.32 -55.08
C PRO A 193 9.61 55.48 -54.94
N PRO A 194 10.78 55.53 -55.64
CA PRO A 194 11.68 54.50 -56.19
C PRO A 194 13.19 54.64 -55.80
N HIS A 195 13.92 53.52 -55.97
CA HIS A 195 15.34 53.35 -56.39
C HIS A 195 16.45 54.41 -56.16
N ARG A 196 17.58 53.91 -55.64
CA ARG A 196 18.85 53.87 -56.43
C ARG A 196 19.50 52.47 -56.33
N VAL A 197 20.14 52.01 -57.40
CA VAL A 197 20.77 50.67 -57.51
C VAL A 197 22.26 50.82 -57.84
N GLY A 198 23.14 50.06 -57.18
CA GLY A 198 24.57 50.07 -57.49
C GLY A 198 25.39 48.94 -56.84
N ARG A 199 25.91 48.03 -57.69
CA ARG A 199 27.09 47.14 -57.46
C ARG A 199 27.13 46.33 -56.14
N ALA A 200 26.31 45.28 -56.00
CA ALA A 200 26.53 44.25 -54.97
C ALA A 200 26.03 42.84 -55.35
N HIS A 201 26.64 42.18 -56.37
CA HIS A 201 26.26 40.81 -56.78
C HIS A 201 27.40 39.78 -56.89
N ARG A 202 28.66 40.16 -57.14
CA ARG A 202 29.77 39.18 -57.21
C ARG A 202 30.17 38.60 -55.84
N SER A 203 30.01 39.35 -54.75
CA SER A 203 30.38 38.91 -53.39
C SER A 203 29.54 37.74 -52.89
N ARG A 204 28.20 37.82 -53.00
CA ARG A 204 27.27 36.83 -52.42
C ARG A 204 27.42 35.42 -53.01
N PHE A 205 27.79 35.32 -54.29
CA PHE A 205 27.97 34.04 -54.96
C PHE A 205 29.19 33.27 -54.45
N MET A 206 30.28 33.97 -54.12
CA MET A 206 31.47 33.36 -53.50
C MET A 206 31.20 32.88 -52.07
N THR A 207 30.39 33.62 -51.30
CA THR A 207 30.03 33.22 -49.92
C THR A 207 29.21 31.93 -49.92
N LEU A 208 28.20 31.83 -50.80
CA LEU A 208 27.37 30.62 -50.94
C LEU A 208 28.19 29.42 -51.45
N ALA A 209 29.08 29.62 -52.41
CA ALA A 209 29.97 28.56 -52.89
C ALA A 209 30.92 28.05 -51.79
N ALA A 210 31.49 28.94 -50.98
CA ALA A 210 32.37 28.57 -49.86
C ALA A 210 31.61 27.79 -48.78
N ILE A 211 30.39 28.20 -48.42
CA ILE A 211 29.53 27.47 -47.47
C ILE A 211 29.18 26.08 -48.00
N LEU A 212 28.80 25.96 -49.27
CA LEU A 212 28.47 24.67 -49.87
C LEU A 212 29.68 23.73 -49.92
N PHE A 213 30.87 24.25 -50.26
CA PHE A 213 32.12 23.48 -50.23
C PHE A 213 32.50 23.03 -48.82
N LEU A 214 32.28 23.87 -47.80
CA LEU A 214 32.50 23.50 -46.39
C LEU A 214 31.55 22.38 -45.93
N ILE A 215 30.28 22.44 -46.34
CA ILE A 215 29.28 21.40 -46.03
C ILE A 215 29.67 20.07 -46.71
N VAL A 216 30.00 20.09 -48.01
CA VAL A 216 30.37 18.88 -48.77
C VAL A 216 31.67 18.26 -48.24
N THR A 217 32.69 19.07 -47.90
CA THR A 217 33.93 18.56 -47.29
C THR A 217 33.71 18.01 -45.89
N THR A 218 32.87 18.64 -45.06
CA THR A 218 32.52 18.11 -43.72
C THR A 218 31.79 16.76 -43.83
N ILE A 219 30.82 16.64 -44.73
CA ILE A 219 30.11 15.36 -44.99
C ILE A 219 31.08 14.29 -45.53
N GLY A 220 32.03 14.68 -46.40
CA GLY A 220 33.07 13.79 -46.91
C GLY A 220 33.98 13.25 -45.81
N VAL A 221 34.48 14.12 -44.92
CA VAL A 221 35.32 13.74 -43.78
C VAL A 221 34.56 12.82 -42.82
N VAL A 222 33.31 13.16 -42.47
CA VAL A 222 32.47 12.32 -41.58
C VAL A 222 32.18 10.94 -42.18
N ARG A 223 32.15 10.81 -43.52
CA ARG A 223 31.86 9.53 -44.21
C ARG A 223 33.09 8.64 -44.46
N TYR A 224 34.30 9.20 -44.43
CA TYR A 224 35.54 8.46 -44.75
C TYR A 224 36.59 8.44 -43.62
N TRP A 225 36.39 9.18 -42.53
CA TRP A 225 37.25 9.09 -41.34
C TRP A 225 36.72 8.03 -40.36
N PRO A 226 37.52 7.04 -39.92
CA PRO A 226 37.07 6.00 -39.01
C PRO A 226 37.02 6.50 -37.56
N PHE A 227 36.06 7.37 -37.25
CA PHE A 227 35.68 7.59 -35.86
C PHE A 227 34.99 6.34 -35.31
N PRO A 228 35.38 5.82 -34.12
CA PRO A 228 34.63 4.80 -33.43
C PRO A 228 33.37 5.43 -32.83
N PHE A 229 32.33 5.59 -33.67
CA PHE A 229 31.02 5.97 -33.18
C PHE A 229 30.53 4.89 -32.21
N PRO A 230 30.22 5.21 -30.94
CA PRO A 230 29.49 4.27 -30.09
C PRO A 230 28.16 3.97 -30.77
N ASP A 231 27.68 2.73 -30.66
CA ASP A 231 26.64 2.16 -31.51
C ASP A 231 25.29 2.91 -31.37
N THR A 232 25.08 3.96 -32.16
CA THR A 232 23.90 4.87 -32.12
C THR A 232 22.66 4.30 -32.79
N ARG A 233 22.47 2.98 -32.64
CA ARG A 233 21.12 2.50 -32.33
C ARG A 233 20.62 3.35 -31.14
N PRO A 234 19.37 3.85 -31.13
CA PRO A 234 18.80 4.22 -29.84
C PRO A 234 18.95 2.98 -28.96
N PRO A 235 19.43 3.11 -27.69
CA PRO A 235 19.54 1.94 -26.83
C PRO A 235 18.14 1.32 -26.82
N THR A 236 18.02 0.11 -27.39
CA THR A 236 16.78 -0.67 -27.30
C THR A 236 16.47 -0.65 -25.81
N PRO A 237 15.34 -0.05 -25.39
CA PRO A 237 15.12 0.22 -23.98
C PRO A 237 15.38 -1.09 -23.26
N SER A 238 16.23 -1.04 -22.23
CA SER A 238 16.60 -2.22 -21.46
C SER A 238 15.40 -2.57 -20.58
N THR A 239 14.34 -3.00 -21.25
CA THR A 239 13.03 -3.37 -20.76
C THR A 239 13.25 -4.66 -19.99
N GLN A 240 13.68 -4.46 -18.75
CA GLN A 240 14.21 -5.47 -17.85
C GLN A 240 13.14 -6.54 -17.67
N SER A 241 13.29 -7.63 -18.43
CA SER A 241 12.23 -8.62 -18.60
C SER A 241 12.00 -9.33 -17.28
N LEU A 242 10.87 -9.06 -16.64
CA LEU A 242 10.57 -9.66 -15.34
C LEU A 242 10.29 -11.16 -15.54
N PRO A 243 10.83 -12.03 -14.69
CA PRO A 243 10.63 -13.47 -14.82
C PRO A 243 9.17 -13.84 -14.60
N LEU A 244 8.64 -14.73 -15.43
CA LEU A 244 7.33 -15.35 -15.21
C LEU A 244 7.35 -16.14 -13.88
N PRO A 245 6.33 -16.01 -13.02
CA PRO A 245 6.15 -16.89 -11.87
C PRO A 245 5.80 -18.32 -12.28
N ASP A 246 6.10 -19.29 -11.41
CA ASP A 246 5.73 -20.70 -11.62
C ASP A 246 4.21 -20.93 -11.60
N LYS A 247 3.46 -20.07 -10.90
CA LYS A 247 1.99 -20.06 -10.88
C LYS A 247 1.39 -19.22 -12.02
N PRO A 248 0.18 -19.55 -12.51
CA PRO A 248 -0.54 -18.75 -13.51
C PRO A 248 -0.53 -17.26 -13.15
N SER A 249 -0.15 -16.42 -14.11
CA SER A 249 0.15 -15.01 -13.86
C SER A 249 -0.61 -14.10 -14.83
N ILE A 250 -1.31 -13.09 -14.30
CA ILE A 250 -2.25 -12.25 -15.04
C ILE A 250 -2.05 -10.76 -14.74
N ILE A 251 -2.38 -9.91 -15.71
CA ILE A 251 -2.65 -8.49 -15.52
C ILE A 251 -4.02 -8.16 -16.10
N VAL A 252 -4.81 -7.36 -15.38
CA VAL A 252 -6.11 -6.87 -15.83
C VAL A 252 -5.96 -5.41 -16.24
N LEU A 253 -6.02 -5.14 -17.54
CA LEU A 253 -5.86 -3.79 -18.08
C LEU A 253 -7.14 -2.95 -17.88
N PRO A 254 -7.03 -1.62 -17.72
CA PRO A 254 -8.17 -0.72 -17.61
C PRO A 254 -9.17 -0.90 -18.76
N PHE A 255 -10.40 -1.26 -18.42
CA PHE A 255 -11.47 -1.44 -19.39
C PHE A 255 -11.79 -0.10 -20.07
N THR A 256 -11.92 -0.11 -21.39
CA THR A 256 -12.24 1.10 -22.15
C THR A 256 -13.70 1.50 -21.94
N ASN A 257 -13.95 2.76 -21.56
CA ASN A 257 -15.29 3.33 -21.48
C ASN A 257 -15.87 3.56 -22.89
N LEU A 258 -16.93 2.83 -23.23
CA LEU A 258 -17.69 2.97 -24.49
C LEU A 258 -19.09 3.55 -24.26
N SER A 259 -19.32 4.21 -23.11
CA SER A 259 -20.59 4.85 -22.76
C SER A 259 -20.79 6.22 -23.44
N GLY A 260 -19.74 6.74 -24.11
CA GLY A 260 -19.75 8.05 -24.78
C GLY A 260 -19.66 9.27 -23.85
N ASP A 261 -19.56 9.03 -22.55
CA ASP A 261 -19.62 10.02 -21.48
C ASP A 261 -18.40 9.86 -20.55
N SER A 262 -17.51 10.85 -20.56
CA SER A 262 -16.29 10.86 -19.75
C SER A 262 -16.54 11.12 -18.26
N SER A 263 -17.75 11.54 -17.86
CA SER A 263 -18.12 11.61 -16.45
C SER A 263 -18.27 10.23 -15.82
N GLN A 264 -18.47 9.17 -16.62
CA GLN A 264 -18.60 7.77 -16.18
C GLN A 264 -17.28 6.98 -16.19
N GLU A 265 -16.14 7.64 -16.42
CA GLU A 265 -14.82 6.99 -16.47
C GLU A 265 -14.45 6.28 -15.15
N TYR A 266 -14.96 6.76 -14.02
CA TYR A 266 -14.79 6.11 -12.71
C TYR A 266 -15.48 4.73 -12.64
N PHE A 267 -16.50 4.47 -13.46
CA PHE A 267 -17.23 3.20 -13.45
C PHE A 267 -16.44 2.09 -14.15
N SER A 268 -15.86 2.37 -15.32
CA SER A 268 -14.96 1.43 -16.00
C SER A 268 -13.66 1.21 -15.22
N ASP A 269 -13.14 2.25 -14.56
CA ASP A 269 -11.98 2.14 -13.69
C ASP A 269 -12.29 1.32 -12.43
N GLY A 270 -13.41 1.55 -11.77
CA GLY A 270 -13.86 0.77 -10.62
C GLY A 270 -14.13 -0.70 -10.95
N PHE A 271 -14.83 -0.97 -12.06
CA PHE A 271 -15.07 -2.33 -12.56
C PHE A 271 -13.76 -3.10 -12.83
N THR A 272 -12.73 -2.40 -13.34
CA THR A 272 -11.38 -2.99 -13.51
C THR A 272 -10.75 -3.30 -12.15
N ASP A 273 -10.84 -2.37 -11.20
CA ASP A 273 -10.22 -2.45 -9.86
C ASP A 273 -10.82 -3.58 -9.00
N GLU A 274 -12.12 -3.82 -9.15
CA GLU A 274 -12.81 -4.90 -8.45
C GLU A 274 -12.49 -6.27 -9.05
N LEU A 275 -12.42 -6.40 -10.39
CA LEU A 275 -11.90 -7.62 -11.01
C LEU A 275 -10.45 -7.91 -10.57
N ILE A 276 -9.64 -6.89 -10.26
CA ILE A 276 -8.31 -7.08 -9.63
C ILE A 276 -8.45 -7.52 -8.16
N THR A 277 -9.35 -6.90 -7.39
CA THR A 277 -9.59 -7.17 -5.95
C THR A 277 -10.19 -8.55 -5.67
N ASP A 278 -10.96 -9.11 -6.59
CA ASP A 278 -11.53 -10.46 -6.47
C ASP A 278 -10.49 -11.51 -6.87
N LEU A 279 -9.75 -11.26 -7.95
CA LEU A 279 -8.69 -12.16 -8.42
C LEU A 279 -7.45 -12.17 -7.50
N SER A 280 -7.17 -11.10 -6.76
CA SER A 280 -6.02 -11.03 -5.84
C SER A 280 -6.13 -12.00 -4.66
N ARG A 281 -7.35 -12.21 -4.16
CA ARG A 281 -7.67 -13.19 -3.11
C ARG A 281 -7.34 -14.65 -3.48
N ILE A 282 -7.08 -14.95 -4.76
CA ILE A 282 -6.79 -16.30 -5.25
C ILE A 282 -5.30 -16.65 -5.03
N PRO A 283 -4.94 -17.57 -4.10
CA PRO A 283 -3.53 -17.82 -3.77
C PRO A 283 -2.74 -18.47 -4.91
N GLN A 284 -3.44 -19.28 -5.73
CA GLN A 284 -2.92 -19.99 -6.89
C GLN A 284 -2.69 -19.08 -8.12
N LEU A 285 -3.18 -17.84 -8.09
CA LEU A 285 -3.01 -16.85 -9.15
C LEU A 285 -1.95 -15.84 -8.71
N PHE A 286 -1.10 -15.40 -9.64
CA PHE A 286 -0.28 -14.20 -9.47
C PHE A 286 -0.95 -13.08 -10.25
N ILE A 287 -1.33 -11.98 -9.59
CA ILE A 287 -1.92 -10.82 -10.28
C ILE A 287 -1.07 -9.56 -10.08
N ILE A 288 -0.91 -8.79 -11.15
CA ILE A 288 -0.27 -7.47 -11.11
C ILE A 288 -1.27 -6.44 -10.57
N ALA A 289 -0.86 -5.73 -9.52
CA ALA A 289 -1.70 -4.76 -8.84
C ALA A 289 -2.12 -3.58 -9.75
N ARG A 290 -3.34 -3.08 -9.50
CA ARG A 290 -3.98 -1.92 -10.14
C ARG A 290 -3.02 -0.83 -10.60
N GLN A 291 -2.19 -0.32 -9.70
CA GLN A 291 -1.29 0.82 -9.97
C GLN A 291 -0.35 0.57 -11.16
N SER A 292 0.08 -0.68 -11.38
CA SER A 292 0.90 -1.06 -12.53
C SER A 292 0.08 -1.24 -13.80
N ALA A 293 -1.06 -1.93 -13.73
CA ALA A 293 -1.95 -2.13 -14.87
C ALA A 293 -2.48 -0.80 -15.45
N PHE A 294 -2.83 0.14 -14.57
CA PHE A 294 -3.31 1.47 -14.96
C PHE A 294 -2.26 2.32 -15.69
N THR A 295 -0.96 1.95 -15.66
CA THR A 295 0.04 2.63 -16.49
C THR A 295 -0.12 2.36 -18.00
N TYR A 296 -0.93 1.38 -18.40
CA TYR A 296 -1.29 1.11 -19.80
C TYR A 296 -2.61 1.79 -20.23
N LYS A 297 -3.31 2.52 -19.36
CA LYS A 297 -4.59 3.17 -19.71
C LYS A 297 -4.42 4.09 -20.93
N GLY A 298 -5.26 3.89 -21.94
CA GLY A 298 -5.26 4.69 -23.18
C GLY A 298 -4.03 4.47 -24.10
N LYS A 299 -3.17 3.49 -23.81
CA LYS A 299 -2.00 3.18 -24.65
C LYS A 299 -2.29 1.97 -25.52
N GLN A 300 -1.90 2.05 -26.80
CA GLN A 300 -1.76 0.87 -27.64
C GLN A 300 -0.38 0.25 -27.36
N THR A 301 -0.37 -0.95 -26.78
CA THR A 301 0.85 -1.70 -26.44
C THR A 301 0.59 -3.17 -26.71
N LYS A 302 1.54 -3.89 -27.31
CA LYS A 302 1.33 -5.30 -27.65
C LYS A 302 1.34 -6.15 -26.38
N VAL A 303 0.48 -7.16 -26.31
CA VAL A 303 0.41 -8.06 -25.15
C VAL A 303 1.77 -8.69 -24.82
N GLN A 304 2.57 -9.04 -25.83
CA GLN A 304 3.93 -9.58 -25.63
C GLN A 304 4.87 -8.57 -24.95
N ASP A 305 4.70 -7.27 -25.18
CA ASP A 305 5.53 -6.24 -24.57
C ASP A 305 5.14 -6.05 -23.09
N ILE A 306 3.82 -6.08 -22.80
CA ILE A 306 3.28 -6.08 -21.43
C ILE A 306 3.74 -7.34 -20.67
N SER A 307 3.73 -8.51 -21.31
CA SER A 307 4.20 -9.77 -20.71
C SER A 307 5.65 -9.67 -20.23
N ARG A 308 6.55 -9.11 -21.06
CA ARG A 308 7.97 -8.93 -20.71
C ARG A 308 8.16 -7.82 -19.66
N GLU A 309 7.42 -6.71 -19.75
CA GLU A 309 7.52 -5.60 -18.80
C GLU A 309 7.02 -5.95 -17.39
N MET A 310 5.94 -6.72 -17.28
CA MET A 310 5.26 -7.03 -16.01
C MET A 310 5.60 -8.43 -15.48
N GLY A 311 6.18 -9.30 -16.32
CA GLY A 311 6.46 -10.69 -15.99
C GLY A 311 5.17 -11.47 -15.74
N VAL A 312 4.24 -11.43 -16.69
CA VAL A 312 2.97 -12.15 -16.62
C VAL A 312 2.70 -12.93 -17.90
N ARG A 313 2.06 -14.09 -17.76
CA ARG A 313 1.69 -14.92 -18.90
C ARG A 313 0.42 -14.42 -19.59
N TYR A 314 -0.56 -13.94 -18.83
CA TYR A 314 -1.89 -13.61 -19.34
C TYR A 314 -2.18 -12.12 -19.23
N VAL A 315 -2.87 -11.59 -20.25
CA VAL A 315 -3.44 -10.24 -20.26
C VAL A 315 -4.95 -10.36 -20.38
N LEU A 316 -5.68 -9.78 -19.42
CA LEU A 316 -7.12 -9.53 -19.53
C LEU A 316 -7.33 -8.09 -19.98
N GLU A 317 -8.13 -7.90 -21.02
CA GLU A 317 -8.46 -6.59 -21.59
C GLU A 317 -9.93 -6.54 -21.99
N GLY A 318 -10.49 -5.34 -22.15
CA GLY A 318 -11.92 -5.23 -22.42
C GLY A 318 -12.47 -3.81 -22.51
N SER A 319 -13.80 -3.73 -22.58
CA SER A 319 -14.52 -2.45 -22.58
C SER A 319 -15.88 -2.57 -21.88
N VAL A 320 -16.33 -1.45 -21.30
CA VAL A 320 -17.60 -1.32 -20.58
C VAL A 320 -18.42 -0.20 -21.22
N GLN A 321 -19.67 -0.49 -21.53
CA GLN A 321 -20.67 0.48 -21.98
C GLN A 321 -21.85 0.43 -20.99
N ARG A 322 -22.02 1.50 -20.21
CA ARG A 322 -23.11 1.63 -19.23
C ARG A 322 -24.21 2.56 -19.75
N THR A 323 -25.45 2.15 -19.52
CA THR A 323 -26.64 3.01 -19.58
C THR A 323 -27.41 2.89 -18.25
N LYS A 324 -28.55 3.57 -18.10
CA LYS A 324 -29.37 3.47 -16.87
C LYS A 324 -29.96 2.07 -16.65
N GLU A 325 -30.23 1.33 -17.73
CA GLU A 325 -30.99 0.07 -17.69
C GLU A 325 -30.18 -1.13 -18.17
N GLN A 326 -29.19 -0.93 -19.04
CA GLN A 326 -28.38 -1.98 -19.67
C GLN A 326 -26.89 -1.73 -19.48
N LEU A 327 -26.18 -2.83 -19.22
CA LEU A 327 -24.74 -2.93 -19.08
C LEU A 327 -24.22 -3.89 -20.15
N ARG A 328 -23.26 -3.42 -20.95
CA ARG A 328 -22.58 -4.23 -21.95
C ARG A 328 -21.09 -4.26 -21.65
N VAL A 329 -20.54 -5.47 -21.55
CA VAL A 329 -19.11 -5.69 -21.29
C VAL A 329 -18.53 -6.63 -22.33
N LEU A 330 -17.39 -6.25 -22.89
CA LEU A 330 -16.54 -7.09 -23.72
C LEU A 330 -15.31 -7.46 -22.91
N VAL A 331 -14.99 -8.76 -22.84
CA VAL A 331 -13.82 -9.29 -22.13
C VAL A 331 -13.00 -10.15 -23.08
N GLN A 332 -11.69 -10.02 -23.05
CA GLN A 332 -10.72 -10.81 -23.79
C GLN A 332 -9.57 -11.23 -22.87
N LEU A 333 -9.17 -12.49 -22.95
CA LEU A 333 -8.03 -13.08 -22.26
C LEU A 333 -7.06 -13.64 -23.30
N SER A 334 -5.82 -13.15 -23.29
CA SER A 334 -4.77 -13.53 -24.24
C SER A 334 -3.58 -14.16 -23.50
N ASP A 335 -3.01 -15.23 -24.06
CA ASP A 335 -1.69 -15.70 -23.65
C ASP A 335 -0.68 -14.74 -24.27
N ALA A 336 -0.18 -13.85 -23.44
CA ALA A 336 0.69 -12.77 -23.82
C ALA A 336 2.12 -13.25 -24.13
N THR A 337 2.45 -14.54 -23.90
CA THR A 337 3.76 -15.09 -24.31
C THR A 337 3.78 -15.49 -25.78
N THR A 338 2.68 -16.03 -26.31
CA THR A 338 2.52 -16.35 -27.75
C THR A 338 1.85 -15.22 -28.53
N GLY A 339 0.95 -14.47 -27.89
CA GLY A 339 0.04 -13.52 -28.52
C GLY A 339 -1.31 -14.13 -28.93
N GLU A 340 -1.60 -15.36 -28.52
CA GLU A 340 -2.83 -16.06 -28.88
C GLU A 340 -3.99 -15.68 -27.95
N GLN A 341 -5.17 -15.46 -28.53
CA GLN A 341 -6.40 -15.25 -27.77
C GLN A 341 -6.86 -16.58 -27.16
N VAL A 342 -6.89 -16.68 -25.83
CA VAL A 342 -7.37 -17.87 -25.11
C VAL A 342 -8.89 -17.92 -25.11
N TRP A 343 -9.52 -16.76 -24.89
CA TRP A 343 -10.97 -16.61 -24.79
C TRP A 343 -11.35 -15.13 -25.03
N ALA A 344 -12.51 -14.89 -25.64
CA ALA A 344 -13.16 -13.58 -25.64
C ALA A 344 -14.68 -13.76 -25.63
N GLU A 345 -15.40 -12.85 -24.98
CA GLU A 345 -16.84 -12.96 -24.78
C GLU A 345 -17.52 -11.59 -24.62
N ARG A 346 -18.77 -11.53 -25.04
CA ARG A 346 -19.64 -10.36 -24.94
C ARG A 346 -20.79 -10.67 -24.01
N TYR A 347 -20.94 -9.83 -23.00
CA TYR A 347 -22.07 -9.82 -22.11
C TYR A 347 -22.97 -8.63 -22.45
N ASP A 348 -24.26 -8.89 -22.63
CA ASP A 348 -25.35 -7.90 -22.61
C ASP A 348 -26.27 -8.32 -21.45
N ARG A 349 -26.44 -7.43 -20.47
CA ARG A 349 -27.17 -7.69 -19.22
C ARG A 349 -27.92 -6.43 -18.77
N PRO A 350 -29.08 -6.56 -18.11
CA PRO A 350 -29.65 -5.48 -17.30
C PRO A 350 -28.63 -4.93 -16.29
N MET A 351 -28.68 -3.63 -15.99
CA MET A 351 -27.73 -2.97 -15.06
C MET A 351 -27.77 -3.55 -13.64
N GLN A 352 -28.92 -4.11 -13.22
CA GLN A 352 -29.11 -4.82 -11.95
C GLN A 352 -28.27 -6.12 -11.84
N ASP A 353 -27.90 -6.72 -12.96
CA ASP A 353 -27.15 -7.97 -13.03
C ASP A 353 -25.63 -7.72 -13.04
N LEU A 354 -25.17 -6.46 -12.90
CA LEU A 354 -23.75 -6.07 -12.80
C LEU A 354 -22.96 -7.01 -11.87
N PHE A 355 -23.52 -7.25 -10.69
CA PHE A 355 -22.90 -8.08 -9.67
C PHE A 355 -22.77 -9.54 -10.12
N ALA A 356 -23.81 -10.14 -10.74
CA ALA A 356 -23.72 -11.50 -11.27
C ALA A 356 -22.77 -11.60 -12.48
N LEU A 357 -22.62 -10.52 -13.25
CA LEU A 357 -21.68 -10.42 -14.36
C LEU A 357 -20.22 -10.40 -13.90
N GLN A 358 -19.91 -9.76 -12.78
CA GLN A 358 -18.57 -9.82 -12.18
C GLN A 358 -18.23 -11.28 -11.79
N ASP A 359 -19.17 -11.99 -11.16
CA ASP A 359 -19.03 -13.41 -10.84
C ASP A 359 -18.78 -14.25 -12.10
N ASP A 360 -19.63 -14.13 -13.12
CA ASP A 360 -19.52 -14.85 -14.41
C ASP A 360 -18.09 -14.70 -14.98
N ILE A 361 -17.51 -13.49 -14.93
CA ILE A 361 -16.16 -13.19 -15.43
C ILE A 361 -15.07 -13.83 -14.55
N VAL A 362 -15.14 -13.70 -13.23
CA VAL A 362 -14.17 -14.32 -12.31
C VAL A 362 -14.20 -15.85 -12.40
N GLN A 363 -15.40 -16.45 -12.43
CA GLN A 363 -15.60 -17.89 -12.65
C GLN A 363 -15.03 -18.35 -14.00
N LYS A 364 -15.24 -17.57 -15.06
CA LYS A 364 -14.72 -17.86 -16.39
C LYS A 364 -13.19 -17.82 -16.42
N ILE A 365 -12.55 -16.89 -15.72
CA ILE A 365 -11.08 -16.81 -15.60
C ILE A 365 -10.54 -18.01 -14.80
N VAL A 366 -11.11 -18.30 -13.62
CA VAL A 366 -10.74 -19.46 -12.78
C VAL A 366 -10.80 -20.77 -13.58
N THR A 367 -11.90 -20.98 -14.32
CA THR A 367 -12.14 -22.18 -15.14
C THR A 367 -11.17 -22.25 -16.33
N THR A 368 -10.97 -21.13 -17.04
CA THR A 368 -10.12 -21.08 -18.24
C THR A 368 -8.63 -21.29 -17.91
N LEU A 369 -8.18 -20.73 -16.78
CA LEU A 369 -6.83 -20.92 -16.25
C LEU A 369 -6.65 -22.23 -15.46
N LYS A 370 -7.73 -23.03 -15.31
CA LYS A 370 -7.75 -24.35 -14.64
C LYS A 370 -7.24 -24.32 -13.19
N LEU A 371 -7.56 -23.26 -12.45
CA LEU A 371 -7.16 -23.10 -11.05
C LEU A 371 -7.93 -24.10 -10.18
N GLN A 372 -7.24 -24.79 -9.27
CA GLN A 372 -7.80 -25.87 -8.44
C GLN A 372 -8.36 -25.34 -7.12
N LEU A 373 -9.39 -24.50 -7.18
CA LEU A 373 -10.01 -23.89 -6.00
C LEU A 373 -11.13 -24.77 -5.42
N PRO A 374 -11.15 -25.01 -4.08
CA PRO A 374 -12.32 -25.53 -3.40
C PRO A 374 -13.53 -24.61 -3.57
N LEU A 375 -14.72 -25.18 -3.79
CA LEU A 375 -15.98 -24.44 -3.97
C LEU A 375 -16.27 -23.45 -2.82
N LEU A 376 -15.87 -23.78 -1.59
CA LEU A 376 -16.04 -22.91 -0.41
C LEU A 376 -15.14 -21.67 -0.44
N GLU A 377 -13.92 -21.79 -0.97
CA GLU A 377 -13.03 -20.62 -1.17
C GLU A 377 -13.56 -19.76 -2.31
N LEU A 378 -13.97 -20.40 -3.40
CA LEU A 378 -14.54 -19.77 -4.58
C LEU A 378 -15.79 -18.93 -4.27
N GLY A 379 -16.66 -19.42 -3.38
CA GLY A 379 -17.82 -18.66 -2.88
C GLY A 379 -17.47 -17.49 -1.95
N ARG A 380 -16.34 -17.55 -1.24
CA ARG A 380 -15.84 -16.44 -0.39
C ARG A 380 -15.12 -15.37 -1.20
N ILE A 381 -14.37 -15.76 -2.22
CA ILE A 381 -13.74 -14.86 -3.19
C ILE A 381 -14.80 -13.96 -3.86
N VAL A 382 -15.97 -14.53 -4.18
CA VAL A 382 -17.10 -13.88 -4.87
C VAL A 382 -18.06 -13.12 -3.92
N HIS A 383 -17.76 -13.07 -2.61
CA HIS A 383 -18.65 -12.38 -1.66
C HIS A 383 -18.54 -10.85 -1.79
N LYS A 384 -19.61 -10.22 -2.31
CA LYS A 384 -19.69 -8.77 -2.51
C LYS A 384 -19.87 -8.01 -1.20
N GLY A 385 -19.28 -6.82 -1.15
CA GLY A 385 -19.51 -5.88 -0.05
C GLY A 385 -20.91 -5.25 -0.04
N THR A 386 -21.63 -5.23 -1.17
CA THR A 386 -23.00 -4.68 -1.28
C THR A 386 -23.80 -5.37 -2.39
N ASN A 387 -25.13 -5.28 -2.31
CA ASN A 387 -26.04 -5.55 -3.44
C ASN A 387 -26.83 -4.29 -3.86
N ASN A 388 -26.54 -3.12 -3.28
CA ASN A 388 -27.20 -1.85 -3.58
C ASN A 388 -26.39 -1.07 -4.63
N LEU A 389 -26.91 -1.02 -5.85
CA LEU A 389 -26.30 -0.30 -6.99
C LEU A 389 -26.03 1.19 -6.71
N GLU A 390 -26.85 1.86 -5.91
CA GLU A 390 -26.66 3.29 -5.60
C GLU A 390 -25.56 3.48 -4.56
N ALA A 391 -25.52 2.64 -3.53
CA ALA A 391 -24.43 2.63 -2.54
C ALA A 391 -23.08 2.33 -3.22
N TYR A 392 -23.09 1.37 -4.15
CA TYR A 392 -21.97 0.99 -5.00
C TYR A 392 -21.49 2.13 -5.93
N ASP A 393 -22.41 2.82 -6.61
CA ASP A 393 -22.05 3.94 -7.50
C ASP A 393 -21.41 5.10 -6.71
N TYR A 394 -21.90 5.39 -5.50
CA TYR A 394 -21.23 6.29 -4.56
C TYR A 394 -19.85 5.77 -4.13
N PHE A 395 -19.72 4.49 -3.76
CA PHE A 395 -18.45 3.89 -3.37
C PHE A 395 -17.37 4.02 -4.47
N LEU A 396 -17.69 3.74 -5.73
CA LEU A 396 -16.77 3.91 -6.86
C LEU A 396 -16.39 5.38 -7.10
N ARG A 397 -17.31 6.33 -6.92
CA ARG A 397 -16.96 7.77 -6.94
C ARG A 397 -15.97 8.11 -5.84
N GLY A 398 -16.16 7.55 -4.63
CA GLY A 398 -15.24 7.71 -3.50
C GLY A 398 -13.82 7.27 -3.86
N GLN A 399 -13.66 6.08 -4.45
CA GLN A 399 -12.36 5.61 -4.94
C GLN A 399 -11.78 6.55 -6.02
N GLY A 400 -12.60 6.99 -6.98
CA GLY A 400 -12.23 7.95 -8.03
C GLY A 400 -11.82 9.36 -7.53
N TYR A 401 -12.12 9.70 -6.28
CA TYR A 401 -11.55 10.85 -5.58
C TYR A 401 -10.30 10.47 -4.78
N TYR A 402 -10.34 9.38 -4.00
CA TYR A 402 -9.24 8.95 -3.12
C TYR A 402 -7.90 8.86 -3.86
N PHE A 403 -7.86 8.23 -5.04
CA PHE A 403 -6.63 8.03 -5.82
C PHE A 403 -6.01 9.32 -6.41
N ARG A 404 -6.58 10.50 -6.13
CA ARG A 404 -6.02 11.82 -6.50
C ARG A 404 -5.03 12.37 -5.47
N TYR A 405 -5.04 11.87 -4.24
CA TYR A 405 -4.11 12.25 -3.16
C TYR A 405 -4.01 13.77 -2.89
N THR A 406 -5.14 14.49 -2.86
CA THR A 406 -5.22 15.87 -2.34
C THR A 406 -6.16 15.96 -1.14
N LYS A 407 -6.03 17.01 -0.31
CA LYS A 407 -6.87 17.23 0.88
C LYS A 407 -8.35 17.38 0.51
N GLU A 408 -8.63 18.07 -0.58
CA GLU A 408 -9.97 18.32 -1.12
C GLU A 408 -10.56 17.01 -1.65
N ALA A 409 -9.75 16.21 -2.35
CA ALA A 409 -10.16 14.92 -2.86
C ALA A 409 -10.40 13.88 -1.75
N SER A 410 -9.64 13.93 -0.64
CA SER A 410 -9.91 13.12 0.56
C SER A 410 -11.27 13.45 1.16
N ALA A 411 -11.56 14.75 1.36
CA ALA A 411 -12.86 15.19 1.86
C ALA A 411 -14.02 14.80 0.92
N GLN A 412 -13.83 14.90 -0.39
CA GLN A 412 -14.79 14.41 -1.39
C GLN A 412 -14.98 12.89 -1.31
N ALA A 413 -13.91 12.11 -1.16
CA ALA A 413 -13.98 10.67 -1.02
C ALA A 413 -14.80 10.25 0.21
N ARG A 414 -14.55 10.88 1.37
CA ARG A 414 -15.31 10.64 2.60
C ARG A 414 -16.81 10.88 2.42
N GLN A 415 -17.20 12.01 1.83
CA GLN A 415 -18.61 12.31 1.53
C GLN A 415 -19.29 11.28 0.62
N MET A 416 -18.55 10.56 -0.23
CA MET A 416 -19.10 9.50 -1.06
C MET A 416 -19.23 8.18 -0.26
N TYR A 417 -18.23 7.81 0.54
CA TYR A 417 -18.30 6.62 1.39
C TYR A 417 -19.36 6.74 2.49
N GLU A 418 -19.53 7.93 3.08
CA GLU A 418 -20.61 8.26 4.03
C GLU A 418 -22.00 8.05 3.40
N LYS A 419 -22.17 8.35 2.10
CA LYS A 419 -23.42 8.10 1.36
C LYS A 419 -23.62 6.63 1.02
N ALA A 420 -22.55 5.92 0.66
CA ALA A 420 -22.61 4.47 0.48
C ALA A 420 -23.08 3.75 1.75
N ILE A 421 -22.50 4.10 2.91
CA ILE A 421 -22.89 3.58 4.24
C ILE A 421 -24.35 3.94 4.58
N ALA A 422 -24.80 5.15 4.25
CA ALA A 422 -26.19 5.57 4.51
C ALA A 422 -27.23 4.83 3.65
N LEU A 423 -26.83 4.33 2.48
CA LEU A 423 -27.67 3.58 1.54
C LEU A 423 -27.61 2.05 1.76
N ASP A 424 -26.50 1.54 2.29
CA ASP A 424 -26.33 0.13 2.65
C ASP A 424 -25.44 -0.01 3.90
N PRO A 425 -26.00 0.07 5.12
CA PRO A 425 -25.24 0.01 6.37
C PRO A 425 -24.40 -1.28 6.60
N PRO A 426 -24.70 -2.44 5.99
CA PRO A 426 -23.79 -3.58 5.96
C PRO A 426 -22.58 -3.46 5.01
N TYR A 427 -22.38 -2.37 4.27
CA TYR A 427 -21.32 -2.27 3.27
C TYR A 427 -19.92 -2.08 3.90
N ALA A 428 -19.34 -3.19 4.36
CA ALA A 428 -18.13 -3.21 5.17
C ALA A 428 -16.92 -2.51 4.51
N ASP A 429 -16.70 -2.71 3.20
CA ASP A 429 -15.64 -2.02 2.44
C ASP A 429 -15.77 -0.49 2.49
N ALA A 430 -16.98 0.07 2.50
CA ALA A 430 -17.17 1.51 2.61
C ALA A 430 -16.68 2.08 3.95
N TYR A 431 -16.78 1.31 5.05
CA TYR A 431 -16.17 1.64 6.34
C TYR A 431 -14.65 1.57 6.30
N VAL A 432 -14.08 0.54 5.66
CA VAL A 432 -12.61 0.42 5.47
C VAL A 432 -12.06 1.63 4.73
N TRP A 433 -12.70 2.02 3.63
CA TRP A 433 -12.26 3.14 2.80
C TRP A 433 -12.51 4.51 3.44
N LEU A 434 -13.60 4.70 4.19
CA LEU A 434 -13.83 5.89 5.02
C LEU A 434 -12.76 6.02 6.12
N GLY A 435 -12.48 4.93 6.84
CA GLY A 435 -11.41 4.89 7.85
C GLY A 435 -10.02 5.13 7.25
N ARG A 436 -9.77 4.63 6.03
CA ARG A 436 -8.51 4.88 5.32
C ARG A 436 -8.36 6.35 4.92
N ALA A 437 -9.42 7.03 4.49
CA ALA A 437 -9.35 8.47 4.20
C ALA A 437 -8.97 9.29 5.45
N TYR A 438 -9.52 8.96 6.63
CA TYR A 438 -9.10 9.56 7.90
C TYR A 438 -7.63 9.27 8.26
N ASN A 439 -7.18 8.02 8.11
CA ASN A 439 -5.77 7.65 8.32
C ASN A 439 -4.81 8.36 7.32
N VAL A 440 -5.25 8.62 6.09
CA VAL A 440 -4.52 9.43 5.10
C VAL A 440 -4.47 10.91 5.50
N GLU A 441 -5.58 11.49 5.99
CA GLU A 441 -5.59 12.88 6.50
C GLU A 441 -4.63 13.09 7.68
N TRP A 442 -4.47 12.07 8.54
CA TRP A 442 -3.46 12.02 9.60
C TRP A 442 -2.03 11.87 9.05
N GLY A 443 -1.78 10.87 8.21
CA GLY A 443 -0.43 10.57 7.68
C GLY A 443 0.17 11.70 6.84
N PHE A 444 -0.64 12.39 6.04
CA PHE A 444 -0.23 13.59 5.29
C PHE A 444 -0.30 14.90 6.13
N ARG A 445 -0.67 14.80 7.42
CA ARG A 445 -0.83 15.93 8.36
C ARG A 445 -1.81 17.01 7.88
N TRP A 446 -2.74 16.67 7.00
CA TRP A 446 -3.82 17.54 6.53
C TRP A 446 -4.81 17.87 7.63
N ASN A 447 -4.91 16.99 8.64
CA ASN A 447 -5.48 17.25 9.94
C ASN A 447 -4.56 16.63 11.03
N GLN A 448 -4.58 17.18 12.24
CA GLN A 448 -3.70 16.78 13.35
C GLN A 448 -4.46 16.55 14.67
N ASP A 449 -5.80 16.56 14.67
CA ASP A 449 -6.61 16.10 15.81
C ASP A 449 -6.40 14.59 16.03
N PRO A 450 -5.89 14.13 17.19
CA PRO A 450 -5.71 12.70 17.48
C PRO A 450 -7.00 11.87 17.35
N LYS A 451 -8.18 12.47 17.53
CA LYS A 451 -9.49 11.81 17.37
C LYS A 451 -9.71 11.25 15.97
N ILE A 452 -8.98 11.73 14.96
CA ILE A 452 -9.06 11.19 13.60
C ILE A 452 -8.43 9.80 13.50
N LEU A 453 -7.37 9.53 14.27
CA LEU A 453 -6.79 8.19 14.35
C LEU A 453 -7.70 7.25 15.14
N GLU A 454 -8.33 7.74 16.22
CA GLU A 454 -9.38 7.02 16.96
C GLU A 454 -10.59 6.69 16.07
N ARG A 455 -11.05 7.66 15.26
CA ARG A 455 -12.16 7.48 14.30
C ARG A 455 -11.80 6.49 13.20
N ALA A 456 -10.58 6.55 12.66
CA ALA A 456 -10.09 5.57 11.69
C ALA A 456 -10.08 4.15 12.28
N LEU A 457 -9.54 3.99 13.50
CA LEU A 457 -9.50 2.72 14.23
C LEU A 457 -10.91 2.16 14.48
N ALA A 458 -11.84 2.98 14.94
CA ALA A 458 -13.23 2.59 15.16
C ALA A 458 -13.93 2.13 13.87
N LEU A 459 -13.67 2.79 12.74
CA LEU A 459 -14.23 2.41 11.43
C LEU A 459 -13.65 1.08 10.91
N MET A 460 -12.36 0.79 11.14
CA MET A 460 -11.78 -0.52 10.79
C MET A 460 -12.39 -1.64 11.65
N HIS A 461 -12.57 -1.42 12.95
CA HIS A 461 -13.24 -2.40 13.81
C HIS A 461 -14.73 -2.56 13.49
N GLN A 462 -15.42 -1.51 13.04
CA GLN A 462 -16.80 -1.61 12.55
C GLN A 462 -16.88 -2.43 11.25
N ALA A 463 -15.94 -2.27 10.32
CA ALA A 463 -15.86 -3.11 9.13
C ALA A 463 -15.63 -4.59 9.49
N LEU A 464 -14.67 -4.87 10.38
CA LEU A 464 -14.33 -6.23 10.84
C LEU A 464 -15.42 -6.89 11.72
N ALA A 465 -16.34 -6.10 12.28
CA ALA A 465 -17.53 -6.62 12.96
C ALA A 465 -18.66 -7.02 11.99
N ILE A 466 -18.56 -6.63 10.72
CA ILE A 466 -19.46 -7.05 9.63
C ILE A 466 -18.84 -8.21 8.85
N ASP A 467 -17.54 -8.12 8.51
CA ASP A 467 -16.78 -9.16 7.80
C ASP A 467 -15.33 -9.19 8.32
N ASP A 468 -14.94 -10.26 9.02
CA ASP A 468 -13.61 -10.41 9.63
C ASP A 468 -12.51 -10.80 8.60
N SER A 469 -12.90 -11.08 7.36
CA SER A 469 -12.03 -11.57 6.28
C SER A 469 -11.47 -10.46 5.38
N LEU A 470 -11.82 -9.19 5.63
CA LEU A 470 -11.40 -8.02 4.85
C LEU A 470 -9.87 -7.77 4.89
N PRO A 471 -9.10 -8.04 3.81
CA PRO A 471 -7.64 -7.94 3.85
C PRO A 471 -7.17 -6.50 4.09
N ARG A 472 -7.84 -5.53 3.45
CA ARG A 472 -7.54 -4.09 3.55
C ARG A 472 -7.77 -3.54 4.96
N ALA A 473 -8.75 -4.06 5.71
CA ALA A 473 -9.02 -3.62 7.08
C ALA A 473 -7.85 -3.98 8.02
N HIS A 474 -7.41 -5.25 7.99
CA HIS A 474 -6.23 -5.71 8.74
C HIS A 474 -4.96 -4.96 8.32
N SER A 475 -4.78 -4.71 7.02
CA SER A 475 -3.66 -3.94 6.48
C SER A 475 -3.56 -2.52 7.04
N PHE A 476 -4.70 -1.82 7.09
CA PHE A 476 -4.77 -0.45 7.60
C PHE A 476 -4.72 -0.40 9.13
N LEU A 477 -5.29 -1.39 9.84
CA LEU A 477 -5.02 -1.58 11.28
C LEU A 477 -3.52 -1.74 11.56
N GLY A 478 -2.80 -2.50 10.74
CA GLY A 478 -1.34 -2.60 10.81
C GLY A 478 -0.65 -1.24 10.80
N THR A 479 -1.05 -0.33 9.90
CA THR A 479 -0.50 1.03 9.89
C THR A 479 -0.91 1.87 11.11
N ILE A 480 -2.16 1.76 11.58
CA ILE A 480 -2.67 2.51 12.75
C ILE A 480 -1.98 2.07 14.05
N TYR A 481 -1.80 0.76 14.26
CA TYR A 481 -1.07 0.24 15.42
C TYR A 481 0.41 0.63 15.40
N ALA A 482 1.05 0.69 14.23
CA ALA A 482 2.44 1.17 14.12
C ALA A 482 2.58 2.67 14.41
N ASP A 483 1.62 3.50 14.01
CA ASP A 483 1.55 4.92 14.41
C ASP A 483 1.38 5.06 15.94
N GLN A 484 0.66 4.13 16.57
CA GLN A 484 0.48 4.03 18.03
C GLN A 484 1.65 3.33 18.76
N GLN A 485 2.71 2.96 18.04
CA GLN A 485 3.89 2.22 18.55
C GLN A 485 3.59 0.80 19.09
N GLN A 486 2.42 0.23 18.76
CA GLN A 486 1.97 -1.12 19.12
C GLN A 486 2.47 -2.16 18.09
N TYR A 487 3.79 -2.32 18.00
CA TYR A 487 4.42 -3.03 16.88
C TYR A 487 4.01 -4.50 16.74
N ASP A 488 3.81 -5.25 17.83
CA ASP A 488 3.40 -6.65 17.75
C ASP A 488 1.99 -6.82 17.14
N GLN A 489 1.05 -5.95 17.55
CA GLN A 489 -0.30 -5.88 16.97
C GLN A 489 -0.27 -5.44 15.51
N ALA A 490 0.62 -4.49 15.18
CA ALA A 490 0.82 -4.00 13.83
C ALA A 490 1.34 -5.09 12.88
N ILE A 491 2.30 -5.89 13.35
CA ILE A 491 2.90 -7.02 12.62
C ILE A 491 1.84 -8.10 12.37
N ALA A 492 1.15 -8.55 13.42
CA ALA A 492 0.11 -9.58 13.31
C ALA A 492 -1.05 -9.17 12.38
N ALA A 493 -1.45 -7.89 12.39
CA ALA A 493 -2.46 -7.37 11.48
C ALA A 493 -1.97 -7.34 10.01
N GLY A 494 -0.71 -6.99 9.77
CA GLY A 494 -0.11 -7.06 8.44
C GLY A 494 0.05 -8.49 7.91
N GLU A 495 0.45 -9.44 8.78
CA GLU A 495 0.49 -10.87 8.47
C GLU A 495 -0.90 -11.42 8.13
N ARG A 496 -1.93 -11.06 8.93
CA ARG A 496 -3.33 -11.44 8.67
C ARG A 496 -3.84 -10.89 7.34
N ALA A 497 -3.49 -9.65 6.99
CA ALA A 497 -3.83 -9.06 5.69
C ALA A 497 -3.23 -9.83 4.51
N ILE A 498 -1.94 -10.18 4.60
CA ILE A 498 -1.21 -10.96 3.57
C ILE A 498 -1.74 -12.40 3.47
N ALA A 499 -2.17 -12.99 4.58
CA ALA A 499 -2.78 -14.33 4.61
C ALA A 499 -4.20 -14.37 4.02
N LEU A 500 -4.92 -13.23 4.03
CA LEU A 500 -6.25 -13.08 3.43
C LEU A 500 -6.18 -12.68 1.94
N ASP A 501 -5.18 -11.88 1.55
CA ASP A 501 -4.89 -11.56 0.16
C ASP A 501 -3.37 -11.63 -0.13
N PRO A 502 -2.89 -12.73 -0.75
CA PRO A 502 -1.48 -12.94 -1.05
C PRO A 502 -0.99 -12.23 -2.33
N ASN A 503 -1.82 -11.39 -2.96
CA ASN A 503 -1.44 -10.58 -4.12
C ASN A 503 -1.65 -9.06 -3.93
N GLU A 504 -2.30 -8.61 -2.84
CA GLU A 504 -2.45 -7.19 -2.51
C GLU A 504 -1.10 -6.56 -2.13
N ALA A 505 -0.44 -5.98 -3.14
CA ALA A 505 0.86 -5.33 -3.03
C ALA A 505 0.91 -4.21 -1.97
N GLY A 506 -0.22 -3.52 -1.73
CA GLY A 506 -0.38 -2.52 -0.68
C GLY A 506 -0.21 -3.10 0.72
N SER A 507 -0.70 -4.32 0.97
CA SER A 507 -0.53 -5.01 2.27
C SER A 507 0.91 -5.42 2.51
N TYR A 508 1.60 -5.96 1.49
CA TYR A 508 3.04 -6.20 1.58
C TYR A 508 3.84 -4.91 1.82
N ALA A 509 3.53 -3.82 1.12
CA ALA A 509 4.22 -2.54 1.32
C ALA A 509 3.97 -1.94 2.72
N SER A 510 2.73 -2.00 3.21
CA SER A 510 2.36 -1.53 4.54
C SER A 510 3.00 -2.38 5.64
N HIS A 511 2.97 -3.71 5.54
CA HIS A 511 3.65 -4.61 6.48
C HIS A 511 5.17 -4.43 6.46
N GLY A 512 5.77 -4.20 5.28
CA GLY A 512 7.19 -3.83 5.16
C GLY A 512 7.55 -2.55 5.92
N GLN A 513 6.71 -1.51 5.84
CA GLN A 513 6.89 -0.29 6.64
C GLN A 513 6.70 -0.53 8.15
N VAL A 514 5.75 -1.38 8.54
CA VAL A 514 5.57 -1.80 9.95
C VAL A 514 6.82 -2.50 10.47
N LEU A 515 7.40 -3.42 9.71
CA LEU A 515 8.64 -4.12 10.06
C LEU A 515 9.83 -3.17 10.20
N LEU A 516 9.95 -2.15 9.33
CA LEU A 516 10.96 -1.09 9.49
C LEU A 516 10.77 -0.29 10.78
N ASN A 517 9.52 0.10 11.09
CA ASN A 517 9.20 0.83 12.30
C ASN A 517 9.47 0.00 13.57
N ALA A 518 9.33 -1.33 13.48
CA ALA A 518 9.65 -2.30 14.53
C ALA A 518 11.14 -2.67 14.61
N GLY A 519 11.98 -2.22 13.67
CA GLY A 519 13.42 -2.53 13.63
C GLY A 519 13.79 -3.91 13.07
N ARG A 520 13.00 -4.46 12.15
CA ARG A 520 13.20 -5.77 11.47
C ARG A 520 13.48 -5.59 9.96
N PRO A 521 14.60 -4.95 9.55
CA PRO A 521 14.82 -4.52 8.17
C PRO A 521 15.06 -5.65 7.16
N GLU A 522 15.60 -6.81 7.57
CA GLU A 522 15.83 -7.98 6.71
C GLU A 522 14.49 -8.58 6.24
N GLU A 523 13.52 -8.67 7.14
CA GLU A 523 12.17 -9.15 6.83
C GLU A 523 11.37 -8.10 6.06
N ALA A 524 11.61 -6.82 6.33
CA ALA A 524 11.09 -5.73 5.52
C ALA A 524 11.60 -5.80 4.07
N GLU A 525 12.89 -6.08 3.82
CA GLU A 525 13.43 -6.25 2.46
C GLU A 525 12.65 -7.32 1.68
N LYS A 526 12.50 -8.52 2.25
CA LYS A 526 11.77 -9.63 1.63
C LYS A 526 10.33 -9.23 1.29
N THR A 527 9.66 -8.56 2.22
CA THR A 527 8.26 -8.14 2.09
C THR A 527 8.10 -7.02 1.04
N LEU A 528 8.98 -6.02 1.06
CA LEU A 528 8.98 -4.89 0.12
C LEU A 528 9.36 -5.33 -1.31
N ARG A 529 10.30 -6.28 -1.46
CA ARG A 529 10.61 -6.91 -2.77
C ARG A 529 9.39 -7.64 -3.33
N GLN A 530 8.61 -8.35 -2.50
CA GLN A 530 7.36 -8.98 -2.93
C GLN A 530 6.29 -7.94 -3.32
N ALA A 531 6.14 -6.85 -2.56
CA ALA A 531 5.27 -5.73 -2.91
C ALA A 531 5.64 -5.12 -4.27
N MET A 532 6.93 -4.91 -4.53
CA MET A 532 7.43 -4.41 -5.82
C MET A 532 7.32 -5.44 -6.95
N ARG A 533 7.34 -6.76 -6.67
CA ARG A 533 7.12 -7.79 -7.69
C ARG A 533 5.67 -7.85 -8.14
N LEU A 534 4.72 -7.73 -7.21
CA LEU A 534 3.28 -7.61 -7.47
C LEU A 534 2.91 -6.27 -8.10
N ASN A 535 3.70 -5.22 -7.85
CA ASN A 535 3.48 -3.87 -8.37
C ASN A 535 4.77 -3.26 -8.96
N PRO A 536 5.22 -3.69 -10.17
CA PRO A 536 6.47 -3.23 -10.78
C PRO A 536 6.56 -1.70 -10.95
N ARG A 537 5.47 -1.06 -11.39
CA ARG A 537 5.31 0.40 -11.50
C ARG A 537 4.72 1.03 -10.22
N SER A 538 5.02 0.45 -9.06
CA SER A 538 4.67 0.96 -7.73
C SER A 538 5.02 2.44 -7.51
N LEU A 539 4.30 3.07 -6.59
CA LEU A 539 4.57 4.42 -6.10
C LEU A 539 5.96 4.51 -5.46
N ALA A 540 6.56 5.70 -5.49
CA ALA A 540 7.91 5.98 -5.03
C ALA A 540 8.22 5.57 -3.58
N ASN A 541 7.21 5.47 -2.71
CA ASN A 541 7.38 5.07 -1.32
C ASN A 541 7.81 3.59 -1.16
N TYR A 542 7.53 2.71 -2.13
CA TYR A 542 7.96 1.31 -2.08
C TYR A 542 9.50 1.19 -2.18
N PRO A 543 10.17 1.68 -3.25
CA PRO A 543 11.63 1.70 -3.30
C PRO A 543 12.27 2.66 -2.28
N ALA A 544 11.56 3.69 -1.79
CA ALA A 544 12.07 4.51 -0.70
C ALA A 544 12.20 3.71 0.61
N ALA A 545 11.14 3.00 1.03
CA ALA A 545 11.18 2.12 2.19
C ALA A 545 12.21 0.98 2.04
N LEU A 546 12.38 0.44 0.83
CA LEU A 546 13.43 -0.53 0.54
C LEU A 546 14.83 0.07 0.70
N GLY A 547 15.01 1.34 0.32
CA GLY A 547 16.21 2.12 0.61
C GLY A 547 16.47 2.34 2.11
N THR A 548 15.41 2.63 2.87
CA THR A 548 15.47 2.69 4.34
C THR A 548 15.90 1.35 4.95
N ALA A 549 15.38 0.23 4.44
CA ALA A 549 15.78 -1.12 4.86
C ALA A 549 17.28 -1.36 4.67
N TYR A 550 17.81 -1.04 3.47
CA TYR A 550 19.24 -1.16 3.19
C TYR A 550 20.10 -0.24 4.06
N ASN A 551 19.66 0.99 4.35
CA ASN A 551 20.38 1.88 5.26
C ASN A 551 20.48 1.33 6.68
N LEU A 552 19.40 0.73 7.20
CA LEU A 552 19.41 0.09 8.52
C LEU A 552 20.31 -1.16 8.56
N MET A 553 20.38 -1.92 7.46
CA MET A 553 21.31 -3.05 7.28
C MET A 553 22.77 -2.65 6.95
N GLY A 554 23.06 -1.35 6.75
CA GLY A 554 24.39 -0.88 6.33
C GLY A 554 24.75 -1.13 4.85
N ARG A 555 23.79 -1.50 4.01
CA ARG A 555 23.95 -1.85 2.59
C ARG A 555 23.83 -0.60 1.69
N TYR A 556 24.67 0.41 1.95
CA TYR A 556 24.51 1.76 1.41
C TYR A 556 24.46 1.85 -0.12
N THR A 557 25.23 1.03 -0.84
CA THR A 557 25.22 1.01 -2.32
C THR A 557 23.89 0.52 -2.89
N GLU A 558 23.21 -0.42 -2.21
CA GLU A 558 21.83 -0.83 -2.56
C GLU A 558 20.80 0.24 -2.13
N ALA A 559 20.99 0.88 -0.98
CA ALA A 559 20.17 2.00 -0.53
C ALA A 559 20.16 3.14 -1.56
N ILE A 560 21.34 3.58 -2.00
CA ILE A 560 21.52 4.63 -3.02
C ILE A 560 20.82 4.24 -4.34
N SER A 561 20.82 2.96 -4.71
CA SER A 561 20.15 2.47 -5.92
C SER A 561 18.62 2.53 -5.79
N ALA A 562 18.06 2.00 -4.71
CA ALA A 562 16.62 2.02 -4.45
C ALA A 562 16.08 3.45 -4.28
N LEU A 563 16.81 4.33 -3.59
CA LEU A 563 16.44 5.73 -3.40
C LEU A 563 16.50 6.54 -4.70
N LYS A 564 17.40 6.18 -5.64
CA LYS A 564 17.40 6.74 -7.00
C LYS A 564 16.17 6.29 -7.80
N ASP A 565 15.73 5.04 -7.68
CA ASP A 565 14.47 4.59 -8.29
C ASP A 565 13.25 5.34 -7.70
N ALA A 566 13.19 5.50 -6.37
CA ALA A 566 12.16 6.30 -5.70
C ALA A 566 12.11 7.75 -6.23
N LEU A 567 13.27 8.39 -6.40
CA LEU A 567 13.37 9.76 -6.89
C LEU A 567 13.11 9.89 -8.40
N ASN A 568 13.43 8.86 -9.20
CA ASN A 568 13.02 8.80 -10.61
C ASN A 568 11.49 8.69 -10.75
N ARG A 569 10.82 7.98 -9.83
CA ARG A 569 9.36 7.86 -9.77
C ARG A 569 8.69 9.12 -9.21
N ASN A 570 9.32 9.83 -8.28
CA ASN A 570 8.84 11.10 -7.73
C ASN A 570 10.01 12.06 -7.35
N PRO A 571 10.38 13.00 -8.24
CA PRO A 571 11.42 14.02 -7.97
C PRO A 571 11.10 15.07 -6.88
N ARG A 572 9.95 14.94 -6.19
CA ARG A 572 9.56 15.73 -5.00
C ARG A 572 9.49 14.88 -3.71
N HIS A 573 9.92 13.62 -3.71
CA HIS A 573 9.83 12.75 -2.53
C HIS A 573 10.84 13.13 -1.43
N GLN A 574 10.50 14.09 -0.58
CA GLN A 574 11.42 14.74 0.36
C GLN A 574 12.21 13.76 1.24
N SER A 575 11.57 12.76 1.83
CA SER A 575 12.26 11.77 2.68
C SER A 575 13.28 10.93 1.92
N ALA A 576 13.06 10.65 0.63
CA ALA A 576 14.01 9.86 -0.16
C ALA A 576 15.32 10.64 -0.41
N TYR A 577 15.28 11.99 -0.40
CA TYR A 577 16.50 12.80 -0.40
C TYR A 577 17.21 12.82 0.98
N ILE A 578 16.46 12.77 2.08
CA ILE A 578 17.00 12.67 3.45
C ILE A 578 17.71 11.32 3.64
N ASP A 579 17.05 10.22 3.25
CA ASP A 579 17.61 8.87 3.25
C ASP A 579 18.81 8.77 2.30
N LEU A 580 18.76 9.39 1.12
CA LEU A 580 19.87 9.35 0.14
C LEU A 580 21.09 10.13 0.64
N ALA A 581 20.89 11.30 1.25
CA ALA A 581 21.97 12.06 1.91
C ALA A 581 22.59 11.24 3.05
N THR A 582 21.76 10.57 3.85
CA THR A 582 22.21 9.66 4.92
C THR A 582 23.01 8.48 4.35
N SER A 583 22.57 7.89 3.24
CA SER A 583 23.26 6.78 2.56
C SER A 583 24.67 7.19 2.13
N TYR A 584 24.80 8.34 1.45
CA TYR A 584 26.09 8.87 1.00
C TYR A 584 26.99 9.29 2.17
N LEU A 585 26.44 9.84 3.25
CA LEU A 585 27.19 10.15 4.47
C LEU A 585 27.80 8.89 5.08
N GLN A 586 27.01 7.82 5.25
CA GLN A 586 27.50 6.58 5.84
C GLN A 586 28.51 5.88 4.92
N GLN A 587 28.32 5.89 3.60
CA GLN A 587 29.30 5.39 2.63
C GLN A 587 30.64 6.17 2.70
N TRP A 588 30.60 7.49 2.88
CA TRP A 588 31.80 8.31 3.09
C TRP A 588 32.48 8.00 4.43
N VAL A 589 31.71 7.85 5.52
CA VAL A 589 32.22 7.57 6.87
C VAL A 589 32.80 6.16 7.01
N SER A 590 32.17 5.15 6.41
CA SER A 590 32.62 3.74 6.49
C SER A 590 33.90 3.47 5.69
N GLN A 591 34.21 4.31 4.70
CA GLN A 591 35.35 4.20 3.79
C GLN A 591 35.33 2.93 2.91
N GLN A 592 34.16 2.31 2.70
CA GLN A 592 34.02 1.09 1.90
C GLN A 592 34.35 1.25 0.40
N GLU A 593 34.40 2.50 -0.09
CA GLU A 593 34.85 2.86 -1.45
C GLU A 593 35.74 4.10 -1.38
N GLU A 594 36.76 4.22 -2.25
CA GLU A 594 37.59 5.44 -2.42
C GLU A 594 36.83 6.60 -3.11
N ASN A 595 35.49 6.58 -3.04
CA ASN A 595 34.61 7.42 -3.83
C ASN A 595 34.50 8.84 -3.25
N THR A 596 35.44 9.70 -3.64
CA THR A 596 35.53 11.12 -3.22
C THR A 596 34.28 11.96 -3.53
N GLN A 597 33.38 11.50 -4.40
CA GLN A 597 32.15 12.23 -4.77
C GLN A 597 31.01 12.06 -3.76
N THR A 598 31.10 11.11 -2.83
CA THR A 598 30.04 10.79 -1.87
C THR A 598 29.65 11.97 -0.96
N LEU A 599 30.61 12.73 -0.40
CA LEU A 599 30.29 13.88 0.45
C LEU A 599 29.67 15.07 -0.32
N PRO A 600 30.14 15.44 -1.53
CA PRO A 600 29.40 16.34 -2.42
C PRO A 600 27.99 15.86 -2.79
N GLN A 601 27.80 14.54 -3.00
CA GLN A 601 26.49 13.96 -3.29
C GLN A 601 25.54 14.00 -2.08
N ALA A 602 26.07 13.80 -0.86
CA ALA A 602 25.33 14.02 0.38
C ALA A 602 24.88 15.48 0.55
N LEU A 603 25.77 16.44 0.28
CA LEU A 603 25.46 17.87 0.31
C LEU A 603 24.30 18.20 -0.64
N ALA A 604 24.40 17.78 -1.90
CA ALA A 604 23.38 18.04 -2.92
C ALA A 604 22.03 17.39 -2.57
N ALA A 605 22.02 16.18 -2.01
CA ALA A 605 20.81 15.51 -1.57
C ALA A 605 20.15 16.23 -0.37
N ALA A 606 20.92 16.63 0.64
CA ALA A 606 20.41 17.37 1.80
C ALA A 606 19.88 18.77 1.42
N GLN A 607 20.61 19.51 0.57
CA GLN A 607 20.14 20.78 -0.01
C GLN A 607 18.82 20.60 -0.77
N ARG A 608 18.69 19.51 -1.53
CA ARG A 608 17.47 19.21 -2.29
C ARG A 608 16.30 18.78 -1.40
N ALA A 609 16.54 18.12 -0.27
CA ALA A 609 15.52 17.83 0.73
C ALA A 609 14.95 19.11 1.35
N LEU A 610 15.78 20.12 1.60
CA LEU A 610 15.34 21.43 2.10
C LEU A 610 14.63 22.27 1.03
N ALA A 611 15.12 22.25 -0.21
CA ALA A 611 14.48 22.91 -1.36
C ALA A 611 13.12 22.29 -1.80
N LEU A 612 12.59 21.33 -1.04
CA LEU A 612 11.28 20.70 -1.20
C LEU A 612 10.39 20.85 0.05
N ALA A 613 10.84 21.57 1.08
CA ALA A 613 10.28 21.55 2.44
C ALA A 613 9.03 22.42 2.67
N ASP A 614 8.03 22.35 1.78
CA ASP A 614 6.85 23.24 1.81
C ASP A 614 5.89 23.00 3.01
N THR A 615 5.95 21.87 3.72
CA THR A 615 4.88 21.48 4.69
C THR A 615 5.30 20.77 5.99
N SER A 616 6.56 20.36 6.20
CA SER A 616 6.94 19.53 7.36
C SER A 616 8.13 20.10 8.16
N PRO A 617 7.89 20.70 9.34
CA PRO A 617 8.96 21.17 10.23
C PRO A 617 9.91 20.06 10.69
N LEU A 618 9.41 18.83 10.83
CA LEU A 618 10.20 17.66 11.18
C LEU A 618 11.18 17.28 10.06
N LEU A 619 10.71 17.18 8.81
CA LEU A 619 11.59 16.84 7.67
C LEU A 619 12.54 17.99 7.31
N SER A 620 12.11 19.24 7.53
CA SER A 620 13.01 20.41 7.48
C SER A 620 14.11 20.31 8.54
N SER A 621 13.78 20.01 9.80
CA SER A 621 14.76 19.80 10.88
C SER A 621 15.77 18.72 10.50
N PHE A 622 15.34 17.57 9.98
CA PHE A 622 16.25 16.52 9.49
C PHE A 622 17.15 16.98 8.33
N GLY A 623 16.62 17.75 7.37
CA GLY A 623 17.40 18.33 6.28
C GLY A 623 18.52 19.26 6.77
N HIS A 624 18.21 20.11 7.75
CA HIS A 624 19.18 21.00 8.40
C HIS A 624 20.20 20.23 9.25
N VAL A 625 19.80 19.16 9.97
CA VAL A 625 20.77 18.27 10.65
C VAL A 625 21.75 17.65 9.67
N LEU A 626 21.27 17.21 8.50
CA LEU A 626 22.13 16.62 7.46
C LEU A 626 23.09 17.65 6.86
N LEU A 627 22.65 18.89 6.56
CA LEU A 627 23.57 19.96 6.15
C LEU A 627 24.60 20.27 7.24
N GLY A 628 24.16 20.42 8.48
CA GLY A 628 25.02 20.66 9.63
C GLY A 628 26.13 19.61 9.78
N TYR A 629 25.76 18.34 9.66
CA TYR A 629 26.72 17.23 9.71
C TYR A 629 27.64 17.19 8.48
N VAL A 630 27.12 17.41 7.26
CA VAL A 630 27.95 17.52 6.04
C VAL A 630 28.98 18.64 6.17
N TYR A 631 28.59 19.83 6.62
CA TYR A 631 29.50 20.95 6.84
C TYR A 631 30.52 20.67 7.95
N LEU A 632 30.13 19.97 9.02
CA LEU A 632 31.06 19.49 10.06
C LEU A 632 32.13 18.56 9.46
N LEU A 633 31.74 17.57 8.65
CA LEU A 633 32.67 16.68 7.95
C LEU A 633 33.59 17.43 6.96
N GLN A 634 33.12 18.52 6.36
CA GLN A 634 33.91 19.44 5.55
C GLN A 634 34.75 20.45 6.38
N LYS A 635 34.75 20.35 7.72
CA LYS A 635 35.41 21.26 8.67
C LYS A 635 34.93 22.72 8.58
N GLN A 636 33.73 22.94 8.03
CA GLN A 636 33.05 24.23 7.93
C GLN A 636 32.21 24.50 9.20
N TYR A 637 32.88 24.78 10.32
CA TYR A 637 32.27 24.76 11.65
C TYR A 637 31.14 25.79 11.88
N GLU A 638 31.26 27.02 11.35
CA GLU A 638 30.20 28.03 11.54
C GLU A 638 28.97 27.79 10.64
N PRO A 639 29.10 27.40 9.36
CA PRO A 639 27.98 26.86 8.58
C PRO A 639 27.33 25.64 9.25
N ALA A 640 28.14 24.70 9.75
CA ALA A 640 27.64 23.52 10.48
C ALA A 640 26.78 23.92 11.69
N ARG A 641 27.26 24.89 12.47
CA ARG A 641 26.54 25.44 13.63
C ARG A 641 25.22 26.09 13.21
N THR A 642 25.24 26.91 12.16
CA THR A 642 24.08 27.69 11.70
C THR A 642 22.93 26.76 11.30
N GLU A 643 23.23 25.70 10.55
CA GLU A 643 22.24 24.69 10.15
C GLU A 643 21.69 23.92 11.36
N LEU A 644 22.53 23.55 12.33
CA LEU A 644 22.08 22.82 13.52
C LEU A 644 21.24 23.68 14.48
N GLU A 645 21.56 24.97 14.62
CA GLU A 645 20.72 25.92 15.34
C GLU A 645 19.36 26.12 14.63
N GLN A 646 19.34 26.18 13.30
CA GLN A 646 18.09 26.22 12.51
C GLN A 646 17.29 24.90 12.61
N ALA A 647 17.96 23.74 12.66
CA ALA A 647 17.31 22.44 12.84
C ALA A 647 16.56 22.36 14.18
N ILE A 648 17.14 22.92 15.25
CA ILE A 648 16.52 23.01 16.57
C ILE A 648 15.39 24.05 16.56
N ALA A 649 15.58 25.21 15.91
CA ALA A 649 14.53 26.22 15.77
C ALA A 649 13.27 25.67 15.06
N ASN A 650 13.44 24.86 14.01
CA ASN A 650 12.34 24.27 13.25
C ASN A 650 11.66 23.10 13.99
N HIS A 651 12.35 22.44 14.93
CA HIS A 651 11.77 21.39 15.76
C HIS A 651 12.43 21.35 17.16
N PRO A 652 11.99 22.18 18.12
CA PRO A 652 12.65 22.32 19.43
C PRO A 652 12.67 21.06 20.32
N ASN A 653 11.91 20.02 19.95
CA ASN A 653 11.94 18.71 20.60
C ASN A 653 12.84 17.70 19.85
N SER A 654 13.66 18.14 18.90
CA SER A 654 14.59 17.27 18.13
C SER A 654 15.76 16.82 19.00
N ALA A 655 15.67 15.62 19.60
CA ALA A 655 16.77 15.01 20.32
C ALA A 655 18.03 14.87 19.44
N LEU A 656 17.86 14.52 18.15
CA LEU A 656 18.96 14.40 17.19
C LEU A 656 19.62 15.76 16.90
N GLY A 657 18.84 16.83 16.72
CA GLY A 657 19.39 18.17 16.48
C GLY A 657 20.28 18.65 17.63
N HIS A 658 19.82 18.46 18.87
CA HIS A 658 20.62 18.76 20.07
C HIS A 658 21.88 17.87 20.17
N ALA A 659 21.77 16.59 19.85
CA ALA A 659 22.90 15.66 19.94
C ALA A 659 24.00 15.95 18.90
N VAL A 660 23.64 16.27 17.65
CA VAL A 660 24.63 16.63 16.61
C VAL A 660 25.25 18.01 16.89
N LEU A 661 24.50 18.94 17.47
CA LEU A 661 25.05 20.21 17.97
C LEU A 661 26.01 20.00 19.16
N ALA A 662 25.73 19.05 20.04
CA ALA A 662 26.63 18.65 21.12
C ALA A 662 27.95 18.08 20.58
N ASP A 663 27.88 17.19 19.59
CA ASP A 663 29.06 16.60 18.93
C ASP A 663 29.91 17.68 18.22
N LEU A 664 29.27 18.64 17.55
CA LEU A 664 29.93 19.83 16.99
C LEU A 664 30.66 20.62 18.10
N PHE A 665 29.99 20.97 19.20
CA PHE A 665 30.60 21.75 20.28
C PHE A 665 31.79 21.04 20.92
N GLY A 666 31.71 19.72 21.13
CA GLY A 666 32.84 18.93 21.63
C GLY A 666 34.04 19.00 20.68
N ARG A 667 33.81 18.79 19.38
CA ARG A 667 34.85 18.84 18.34
C ARG A 667 35.47 20.23 18.12
N VAL A 668 34.77 21.31 18.48
CA VAL A 668 35.32 22.69 18.42
C VAL A 668 35.93 23.18 19.73
N GLY A 669 36.11 22.31 20.73
CA GLY A 669 36.78 22.65 21.99
C GLY A 669 35.89 23.42 22.98
N LYS A 670 34.57 23.20 22.93
CA LYS A 670 33.59 23.81 23.84
C LYS A 670 32.88 22.75 24.72
N PRO A 671 33.54 22.22 25.76
CA PRO A 671 32.97 21.13 26.57
C PRO A 671 31.65 21.53 27.25
N ASP A 672 31.53 22.71 27.84
CA ASP A 672 30.33 23.11 28.59
C ASP A 672 29.09 23.27 27.69
N GLU A 673 29.27 23.81 26.49
CA GLU A 673 28.19 23.90 25.49
C GLU A 673 27.82 22.52 24.95
N ALA A 674 28.79 21.60 24.82
CA ALA A 674 28.55 20.21 24.39
C ALA A 674 27.76 19.42 25.43
N LEU A 675 28.20 19.41 26.69
CA LEU A 675 27.55 18.67 27.79
C LEU A 675 26.10 19.14 27.98
N ARG A 676 25.86 20.45 28.00
CA ARG A 676 24.52 21.04 28.10
C ARG A 676 23.59 20.59 26.96
N MET A 677 24.10 20.43 25.74
CA MET A 677 23.31 19.99 24.59
C MET A 677 23.13 18.46 24.53
N ALA A 678 24.09 17.69 25.05
CA ALA A 678 23.94 16.24 25.24
C ALA A 678 22.84 15.92 26.27
N GLU A 679 22.80 16.64 27.39
CA GLU A 679 21.72 16.53 28.38
C GLU A 679 20.35 16.97 27.82
N GLU A 680 20.32 17.99 26.97
CA GLU A 680 19.09 18.45 26.32
C GLU A 680 18.56 17.43 25.30
N ALA A 681 19.46 16.72 24.61
CA ALA A 681 19.10 15.59 23.75
C ALA A 681 18.50 14.43 24.56
N LEU A 682 19.15 14.01 25.65
CA LEU A 682 18.71 12.91 26.51
C LEU A 682 17.38 13.18 27.22
N ARG A 683 17.05 14.46 27.50
CA ARG A 683 15.77 14.86 28.12
C ARG A 683 14.57 14.84 27.15
N ARG A 684 14.75 14.52 25.86
CA ARG A 684 13.72 14.67 24.80
C ARG A 684 13.31 13.31 24.24
N LYS A 685 12.00 13.03 24.13
CA LYS A 685 11.51 11.81 23.46
C LYS A 685 11.96 11.84 21.99
N PRO A 686 12.80 10.90 21.53
CA PRO A 686 13.35 10.96 20.18
C PRO A 686 12.32 10.48 19.15
N ALA A 687 12.35 11.07 17.95
CA ALA A 687 11.46 10.70 16.85
C ALA A 687 11.89 9.41 16.13
N MET A 688 13.18 9.06 16.22
CA MET A 688 13.74 7.77 15.82
C MET A 688 14.44 7.18 17.04
N VAL A 689 14.20 5.90 17.33
CA VAL A 689 14.77 5.24 18.51
C VAL A 689 16.30 5.24 18.44
N ASP A 690 16.94 5.64 19.55
CA ASP A 690 18.38 5.59 19.83
C ASP A 690 19.37 6.30 18.87
N THR A 691 18.96 6.79 17.69
CA THR A 691 19.89 7.36 16.69
C THR A 691 20.70 8.56 17.19
N HIS A 692 20.16 9.32 18.13
CA HIS A 692 20.82 10.45 18.79
C HIS A 692 21.94 10.03 19.75
N LEU A 693 21.92 8.80 20.28
CA LEU A 693 22.86 8.34 21.32
C LEU A 693 24.32 8.25 20.81
N ALA A 694 24.52 7.92 19.53
CA ALA A 694 25.84 7.94 18.89
C ALA A 694 26.52 9.32 19.00
N PHE A 695 25.75 10.39 18.80
CA PHE A 695 26.24 11.77 18.87
C PHE A 695 26.34 12.27 20.31
N VAL A 696 25.42 11.88 21.21
CA VAL A 696 25.53 12.14 22.66
C VAL A 696 26.82 11.54 23.24
N GLY A 697 27.09 10.27 22.95
CA GLY A 697 28.30 9.59 23.41
C GLY A 697 29.58 10.18 22.82
N SER A 698 29.55 10.56 21.54
CA SER A 698 30.66 11.29 20.90
C SER A 698 30.90 12.65 21.58
N ALA A 699 29.84 13.40 21.87
CA ALA A 699 29.92 14.69 22.56
C ALA A 699 30.54 14.56 23.96
N TYR A 700 30.13 13.56 24.76
CA TYR A 700 30.76 13.26 26.05
C TYR A 700 32.26 12.96 25.88
N TYR A 701 32.62 12.08 24.94
CA TYR A 701 34.03 11.72 24.71
C TYR A 701 34.89 12.92 24.30
N PHE A 702 34.43 13.78 23.37
CA PHE A 702 35.17 14.99 22.98
C PHE A 702 35.22 16.05 24.10
N ALA A 703 34.16 16.17 24.90
CA ALA A 703 34.13 17.03 26.09
C ALA A 703 35.00 16.53 27.28
N GLY A 704 35.76 15.44 27.10
CA GLY A 704 36.66 14.89 28.13
C GLY A 704 35.96 14.00 29.16
N LYS A 705 34.81 13.42 28.82
CA LYS A 705 34.00 12.52 29.65
C LYS A 705 33.93 11.10 29.07
N PRO A 706 35.04 10.33 29.12
CA PRO A 706 35.12 9.02 28.47
C PRO A 706 34.27 7.93 29.17
N GLU A 707 34.04 8.00 30.48
CA GLU A 707 33.20 7.00 31.18
C GLU A 707 31.72 7.21 30.82
N GLU A 708 31.25 8.47 30.84
CA GLU A 708 29.88 8.85 30.47
C GLU A 708 29.56 8.58 28.99
N ALA A 709 30.57 8.53 28.12
CA ALA A 709 30.40 8.16 26.72
C ALA A 709 30.04 6.67 26.52
N ILE A 710 30.43 5.75 27.42
CA ILE A 710 30.34 4.31 27.18
C ILE A 710 28.89 3.84 27.00
N VAL A 711 27.99 4.25 27.91
CA VAL A 711 26.60 3.77 27.94
C VAL A 711 25.83 4.13 26.66
N PRO A 712 25.74 5.40 26.21
CA PRO A 712 24.99 5.74 25.00
C PRO A 712 25.60 5.13 23.72
N LEU A 713 26.94 5.00 23.64
CA LEU A 713 27.59 4.34 22.50
C LEU A 713 27.27 2.84 22.44
N LYS A 714 27.34 2.13 23.58
CA LYS A 714 26.94 0.71 23.65
C LYS A 714 25.46 0.48 23.42
N GLN A 715 24.58 1.37 23.90
CA GLN A 715 23.15 1.31 23.61
C GLN A 715 22.89 1.42 22.10
N TYR A 716 23.49 2.41 21.44
CA TYR A 716 23.40 2.57 19.98
C TYR A 716 23.92 1.34 19.22
N LEU A 717 25.12 0.85 19.57
CA LEU A 717 25.75 -0.29 18.89
C LEU A 717 25.01 -1.62 19.11
N SER A 718 24.22 -1.77 20.17
CA SER A 718 23.37 -2.96 20.35
C SER A 718 22.26 -3.09 19.30
N ARG A 719 21.91 -1.97 18.62
CA ARG A 719 21.03 -1.94 17.44
C ARG A 719 21.77 -1.78 16.12
N TYR A 720 22.91 -1.09 16.11
CA TYR A 720 23.63 -0.70 14.89
C TYR A 720 25.11 -1.13 14.89
N PRO A 721 25.43 -2.44 14.96
CA PRO A 721 26.78 -2.97 15.17
C PRO A 721 27.71 -2.90 13.94
N ASN A 722 27.37 -2.12 12.90
CA ASN A 722 28.18 -1.97 11.69
C ASN A 722 28.58 -0.51 11.41
N ILE A 723 28.45 0.37 12.41
CA ILE A 723 28.72 1.81 12.27
C ILE A 723 30.08 2.14 12.89
N LEU A 724 31.04 2.53 12.03
CA LEU A 724 32.46 2.69 12.38
C LEU A 724 32.73 3.75 13.48
N GLY A 725 31.98 4.85 13.49
CA GLY A 725 32.23 6.00 14.37
C GLY A 725 32.14 5.70 15.88
N PRO A 726 31.03 5.12 16.37
CA PRO A 726 30.89 4.74 17.78
C PRO A 726 31.93 3.74 18.28
N HIS A 727 32.35 2.76 17.47
CA HIS A 727 33.43 1.83 17.85
C HIS A 727 34.78 2.57 18.02
N LEU A 728 35.11 3.52 17.14
CA LEU A 728 36.31 4.36 17.32
C LEU A 728 36.23 5.18 18.62
N ALA A 729 35.07 5.76 18.93
CA ALA A 729 34.87 6.52 20.16
C ALA A 729 34.99 5.63 21.42
N LEU A 730 34.44 4.41 21.40
CA LEU A 730 34.60 3.43 22.50
C LEU A 730 36.05 2.94 22.64
N ALA A 731 36.71 2.57 21.55
CA ALA A 731 38.11 2.15 21.55
C ALA A 731 39.03 3.20 22.19
N ALA A 732 38.81 4.48 21.84
CA ALA A 732 39.56 5.59 22.41
C ALA A 732 39.19 5.84 23.90
N ALA A 733 37.90 5.82 24.25
CA ALA A 733 37.44 5.99 25.63
C ALA A 733 37.99 4.90 26.56
N TYR A 734 37.87 3.62 26.20
CA TYR A 734 38.44 2.51 26.99
C TYR A 734 39.96 2.61 27.12
N SER A 735 40.65 3.00 26.05
CA SER A 735 42.10 3.19 26.04
C SER A 735 42.56 4.31 27.00
N GLU A 736 41.82 5.41 27.08
CA GLU A 736 42.07 6.48 28.07
C GLU A 736 41.72 6.05 29.52
N LEU A 737 40.74 5.17 29.69
CA LEU A 737 40.33 4.61 30.99
C LEU A 737 41.18 3.42 31.48
N GLY A 738 42.16 2.97 30.69
CA GLY A 738 42.97 1.77 31.00
C GLY A 738 42.23 0.44 30.87
N LYS A 739 41.05 0.43 30.24
CA LYS A 739 40.21 -0.74 29.94
C LYS A 739 40.73 -1.42 28.66
N ASP A 740 41.98 -1.86 28.69
CA ASP A 740 42.75 -2.20 27.48
C ASP A 740 42.21 -3.42 26.73
N SER A 741 41.55 -4.36 27.41
CA SER A 741 40.89 -5.52 26.77
C SER A 741 39.63 -5.11 26.00
N GLU A 742 38.81 -4.23 26.58
CA GLU A 742 37.63 -3.67 25.91
C GLU A 742 38.05 -2.76 24.75
N ALA A 743 39.13 -1.98 24.91
CA ALA A 743 39.69 -1.17 23.82
C ALA A 743 40.09 -2.04 22.61
N GLN A 744 40.75 -3.18 22.85
CA GLN A 744 41.13 -4.13 21.79
C GLN A 744 39.93 -4.81 21.13
N ALA A 745 38.85 -5.09 21.88
CA ALA A 745 37.63 -5.65 21.33
C ALA A 745 36.94 -4.67 20.35
N GLU A 746 36.84 -3.39 20.70
CA GLU A 746 36.30 -2.37 19.79
C GLU A 746 37.21 -2.14 18.57
N VAL A 747 38.53 -2.27 18.72
CA VAL A 747 39.49 -2.24 17.58
C VAL A 747 39.29 -3.43 16.64
N ALA A 748 38.97 -4.61 17.16
CA ALA A 748 38.62 -5.77 16.32
C ALA A 748 37.35 -5.49 15.50
N GLU A 749 36.34 -4.83 16.07
CA GLU A 749 35.13 -4.43 15.36
C GLU A 749 35.38 -3.33 14.32
N VAL A 750 36.23 -2.33 14.63
CA VAL A 750 36.70 -1.33 13.65
C VAL A 750 37.33 -2.01 12.43
N LEU A 751 38.19 -3.01 12.64
CA LEU A 751 38.86 -3.76 11.58
C LEU A 751 37.95 -4.79 10.88
N ARG A 752 36.89 -5.27 11.54
CA ARG A 752 35.83 -6.08 10.92
C ARG A 752 34.99 -5.25 9.94
N ILE A 753 34.66 -4.01 10.32
CA ILE A 753 33.85 -3.07 9.52
C ILE A 753 34.68 -2.46 8.39
N ASN A 754 35.95 -2.12 8.64
CA ASN A 754 36.90 -1.64 7.64
C ASN A 754 38.28 -2.32 7.81
N PRO A 755 38.54 -3.43 7.09
CA PRO A 755 39.83 -4.13 7.13
C PRO A 755 41.03 -3.30 6.65
N ASN A 756 40.78 -2.21 5.92
CA ASN A 756 41.79 -1.31 5.35
C ASN A 756 41.89 0.02 6.14
N PHE A 757 41.39 0.08 7.37
CA PHE A 757 41.40 1.30 8.18
C PHE A 757 42.83 1.83 8.38
N SER A 758 43.01 3.13 8.18
CA SER A 758 44.26 3.85 8.46
C SER A 758 44.02 5.01 9.43
N LEU A 759 44.78 5.03 10.52
CA LEU A 759 44.71 6.07 11.55
C LEU A 759 45.20 7.43 11.05
N GLU A 760 46.15 7.46 10.12
CA GLU A 760 46.63 8.72 9.53
C GLU A 760 45.59 9.30 8.54
N VAL A 761 44.93 8.47 7.71
CA VAL A 761 43.78 8.91 6.88
C VAL A 761 42.62 9.37 7.77
N HIS A 762 42.37 8.69 8.90
CA HIS A 762 41.39 9.13 9.88
C HIS A 762 41.75 10.49 10.49
N LYS A 763 43.00 10.68 10.92
CA LYS A 763 43.55 11.93 11.47
C LYS A 763 43.41 13.12 10.50
N GLU A 764 43.71 12.91 9.22
CA GLU A 764 43.53 13.94 8.18
C GLU A 764 42.05 14.32 7.99
N ARG A 765 41.16 13.32 7.96
CA ARG A 765 39.72 13.51 7.71
C ARG A 765 38.92 13.91 8.95
N ALA A 766 39.44 13.70 10.16
CA ALA A 766 38.73 13.93 11.42
C ALA A 766 38.25 15.40 11.53
N PRO A 767 36.95 15.64 11.77
CA PRO A 767 36.38 16.99 11.85
C PRO A 767 36.56 17.60 13.25
N ILE A 768 37.78 17.54 13.78
CA ILE A 768 38.15 18.09 15.09
C ILE A 768 38.92 19.39 14.85
N LYS A 769 38.46 20.50 15.44
CA LYS A 769 39.05 21.84 15.27
C LYS A 769 40.21 22.08 16.23
N ASP A 770 40.09 21.54 17.45
CA ASP A 770 41.12 21.66 18.49
C ASP A 770 42.28 20.66 18.25
N PRO A 771 43.52 21.14 18.04
CA PRO A 771 44.68 20.26 17.88
C PRO A 771 44.99 19.40 19.11
N ALA A 772 44.67 19.87 20.33
CA ALA A 772 44.96 19.13 21.56
C ALA A 772 44.03 17.91 21.69
N THR A 773 42.73 18.09 21.46
CA THR A 773 41.74 17.02 21.38
C THR A 773 42.07 16.04 20.25
N LEU A 774 42.43 16.52 19.05
CA LEU A 774 42.85 15.64 17.96
C LEU A 774 44.08 14.80 18.33
N ALA A 775 45.09 15.40 18.99
CA ALA A 775 46.27 14.67 19.45
C ALA A 775 45.91 13.62 20.53
N ARG A 776 45.04 13.94 21.49
CA ARG A 776 44.51 12.99 22.49
C ARG A 776 43.86 11.78 21.81
N VAL A 777 42.90 12.02 20.92
CA VAL A 777 42.12 10.96 20.26
C VAL A 777 43.02 10.04 19.44
N ILE A 778 43.95 10.59 18.65
CA ILE A 778 44.89 9.77 17.85
C ILE A 778 45.87 8.99 18.73
N ALA A 779 46.30 9.54 19.87
CA ALA A 779 47.12 8.80 20.84
C ALA A 779 46.33 7.64 21.50
N ALA A 780 45.07 7.88 21.88
CA ALA A 780 44.20 6.88 22.47
C ALA A 780 43.91 5.71 21.50
N LEU A 781 43.55 6.01 20.25
CA LEU A 781 43.33 5.02 19.19
C LEU A 781 44.60 4.20 18.88
N ARG A 782 45.77 4.86 18.87
CA ARG A 782 47.06 4.20 18.67
C ARG A 782 47.42 3.27 19.84
N LYS A 783 47.12 3.67 21.09
CA LYS A 783 47.25 2.81 22.28
C LYS A 783 46.29 1.62 22.25
N ALA A 784 45.08 1.79 21.72
CA ALA A 784 44.10 0.71 21.56
C ALA A 784 44.53 -0.35 20.53
N GLY A 785 45.38 0.00 19.56
CA GLY A 785 46.00 -0.93 18.61
C GLY A 785 45.86 -0.54 17.13
N LEU A 786 45.17 0.56 16.80
CA LEU A 786 45.01 1.05 15.43
C LEU A 786 46.31 1.72 14.92
N LYS A 787 46.51 1.68 13.59
CA LYS A 787 47.77 2.04 12.92
C LYS A 787 47.58 3.06 11.80
#